data_AF-A0A6P9AA00-F1
#
_entry.id   AF-A0A6P9AA00-F1
#
_cell.length_a   1.000
_cell.length_b   1.000
_cell.length_c   1.000
_cell.angle_alpha   90.00
_cell.angle_beta   90.00
_cell.angle_gamma   90.00
#
_symmetry.space_group_name_H-M   'P 1'
#
loop_
_entity.id
_entity.type
_entity.pdbx_description
1 polymer ?
#
loop_
_entity_poly.entity_id
_entity_poly.type
_entity_poly.pdbx_seq_one_letter_code
_entity_poly.pdbx_strand_id
1 'polypeptide(L)'
;MIRQFSKISQGVRTLKFQQTNPISSWNGLCYHPIQHCEIPHLRLGLPRFFSHDGPHYSKSDDPNEVPLSDIPVSHIRNFCIIAHVDHGKSTLADRLLEFTGAWSPSEHQGQPGAGKTQQVLDKLQVEQERGITVKAQTASLRYTHNNEEFLLNLIDTPGHVDFSNEVSRSLAVCQGVILLVDANEGVQAQTVANFYLAFTRELAVIPVLNKCDLKAADPEWAAGQLENLFDIDPKTVLKISAKTGMGVDDVLTAIVERIPPPQVDREAPCRALVFDGWFDRFRGFLTMLYVVDGSLKVNDEIYLTLPGELDDKLKKKYIVKGLGLLQPMEEKTDLLNAGQVGFMFCNVRSASEATLGSTVHRCKDAVTPLTAFPPAHPMVYAGLYPIDQSQFQALRIALDKLLINDSGVTMETETSAALGTGFRLGFLGLLHMEVFSQRLAQEFGTETIATAPSVRYKMKIFGEKSIKKYGGDTIVVSNAADMPDGGIIKEMFEPVVNATIITPDSYIGPIVKLCCERRGRESSSPTSIDSKRVMLRYILPLNEVVMDFHDTLKSLSSGYASFDYEEHGYEPTMLSKVDILLNGIPVQELSVIVHDSKVREEGRRLVEKLCEIIPREQFPIAVQSYTRGKIIARGNIKPYRKDVTAKLYGGDVTRRRKLLARQKEGKERLKMVANIGLPRDTFIKLLKK
;
A
#
# COMPACT_ATOMS: atom_id res chain seq x y z
N MET A 1 39.28 -3.23 18.92
CA MET A 1 39.36 -3.18 20.39
C MET A 1 38.97 -4.56 20.91
N ILE A 2 39.96 -5.39 21.24
CA ILE A 2 39.81 -6.80 21.64
C ILE A 2 39.93 -6.87 23.18
N ARG A 3 39.14 -7.76 23.79
CA ARG A 3 39.10 -8.18 25.22
C ARG A 3 38.18 -7.37 26.12
N GLN A 4 37.12 -8.03 26.58
CA GLN A 4 36.99 -8.49 27.97
C GLN A 4 35.59 -9.09 28.11
N PHE A 5 35.48 -10.39 28.39
CA PHE A 5 34.51 -10.92 29.36
C PHE A 5 34.84 -12.40 29.58
N SER A 6 35.38 -12.68 30.76
CA SER A 6 35.51 -14.03 31.31
C SER A 6 35.08 -13.98 32.77
N LYS A 7 34.30 -14.98 33.17
CA LYS A 7 33.95 -15.39 34.53
C LYS A 7 32.92 -14.52 35.25
N ILE A 8 31.75 -15.12 35.51
CA ILE A 8 31.39 -15.65 36.83
C ILE A 8 30.43 -16.82 36.62
N SER A 9 30.69 -17.88 37.38
CA SER A 9 30.04 -19.17 37.37
C SER A 9 29.36 -19.42 38.71
N GLN A 10 28.33 -20.29 38.67
CA GLN A 10 27.87 -21.21 39.73
C GLN A 10 26.76 -20.80 40.71
N GLY A 11 25.83 -21.75 40.87
CA GLY A 11 24.75 -21.83 41.86
C GLY A 11 23.54 -22.61 41.29
N VAL A 12 23.62 -23.91 41.02
CA VAL A 12 23.10 -25.02 41.89
C VAL A 12 21.57 -24.87 42.15
N ARG A 13 20.66 -25.73 41.69
CA ARG A 13 20.41 -27.11 42.18
C ARG A 13 19.30 -27.82 41.37
N THR A 14 19.48 -29.11 41.18
CA THR A 14 18.55 -30.16 40.71
C THR A 14 17.29 -30.34 41.57
N LEU A 15 16.17 -30.79 40.97
CA LEU A 15 15.23 -31.76 41.55
C LEU A 15 14.38 -32.45 40.44
N LYS A 16 14.16 -33.75 40.64
CA LYS A 16 13.65 -34.76 39.68
C LYS A 16 12.12 -34.95 39.75
N PHE A 17 11.55 -35.38 38.60
CA PHE A 17 10.42 -36.30 38.34
C PHE A 17 9.25 -36.45 39.33
N GLN A 18 8.01 -36.45 38.79
CA GLN A 18 7.09 -37.61 38.88
C GLN A 18 5.84 -37.47 37.99
N GLN A 19 5.54 -38.55 37.25
CA GLN A 19 4.25 -38.86 36.63
C GLN A 19 3.27 -39.39 37.69
N THR A 20 1.99 -39.03 37.59
CA THR A 20 0.83 -39.90 37.93
C THR A 20 -0.47 -39.33 37.35
N ASN A 21 -1.13 -40.08 36.46
CA ASN A 21 -2.60 -40.18 36.32
C ASN A 21 -3.08 -41.29 37.30
N PRO A 22 -4.38 -41.49 37.66
CA PRO A 22 -5.54 -41.52 36.73
C PRO A 22 -6.99 -41.32 37.34
N ILE A 23 -8.04 -41.61 36.54
CA ILE A 23 -9.44 -42.03 36.89
C ILE A 23 -10.38 -40.91 37.42
N SER A 24 -11.69 -40.75 37.12
CA SER A 24 -12.73 -41.37 36.26
C SER A 24 -14.03 -40.55 36.39
N SER A 25 -14.95 -40.57 35.42
CA SER A 25 -16.34 -41.06 35.61
C SER A 25 -17.18 -40.90 34.34
N TRP A 26 -18.02 -41.92 34.14
CA TRP A 26 -18.92 -42.19 33.03
C TRP A 26 -20.36 -41.82 33.36
N ASN A 27 -21.18 -41.60 32.33
CA ASN A 27 -22.59 -42.03 32.13
C ASN A 27 -23.25 -41.01 31.17
N GLY A 28 -23.88 -41.34 30.04
CA GLY A 28 -24.44 -42.60 29.56
C GLY A 28 -25.87 -42.34 29.09
N LEU A 29 -26.22 -42.75 27.87
CA LEU A 29 -27.58 -43.17 27.50
C LEU A 29 -27.54 -44.00 26.20
N CYS A 30 -28.04 -45.23 26.34
CA CYS A 30 -28.09 -46.40 25.45
C CYS A 30 -29.10 -46.22 24.28
N TYR A 31 -28.88 -46.76 23.06
CA TYR A 31 -29.23 -48.11 22.54
C TYR A 31 -30.67 -48.56 22.87
N HIS A 32 -31.56 -48.98 21.94
CA HIS A 32 -31.47 -50.12 21.00
C HIS A 32 -32.71 -50.16 20.00
N PRO A 33 -32.89 -51.15 19.09
CA PRO A 33 -33.48 -51.03 17.73
C PRO A 33 -34.85 -51.77 17.60
N ILE A 34 -35.46 -51.81 16.41
CA ILE A 34 -36.32 -52.93 15.88
C ILE A 34 -36.67 -52.69 14.38
N GLN A 35 -36.94 -53.81 13.71
CA GLN A 35 -36.95 -54.15 12.28
C GLN A 35 -38.17 -53.71 11.43
N HIS A 36 -37.91 -53.67 10.11
CA HIS A 36 -38.75 -53.97 8.94
C HIS A 36 -40.24 -53.56 8.88
N CYS A 37 -40.55 -52.65 7.94
CA CYS A 37 -41.75 -52.75 7.10
C CYS A 37 -41.45 -52.15 5.71
N GLU A 38 -41.80 -52.89 4.66
CA GLU A 38 -41.55 -52.59 3.24
C GLU A 38 -42.54 -51.55 2.69
N ILE A 39 -42.04 -50.55 1.94
CA ILE A 39 -42.80 -49.87 0.88
C ILE A 39 -41.82 -49.58 -0.29
N PRO A 40 -42.15 -49.93 -1.55
CA PRO A 40 -41.23 -49.87 -2.67
C PRO A 40 -41.31 -48.54 -3.45
N HIS A 41 -40.25 -48.28 -4.23
CA HIS A 41 -40.14 -47.33 -5.35
C HIS A 41 -39.88 -45.85 -5.04
N LEU A 42 -38.60 -45.49 -5.00
CA LEU A 42 -38.07 -44.32 -5.73
C LEU A 42 -36.53 -44.40 -5.81
N ARG A 43 -36.04 -45.02 -6.88
CA ARG A 43 -34.62 -44.93 -7.28
C ARG A 43 -34.39 -43.55 -7.87
N LEU A 44 -33.89 -42.61 -7.08
CA LEU A 44 -33.11 -41.49 -7.58
C LEU A 44 -31.66 -41.75 -7.17
N GLY A 45 -30.89 -42.26 -8.14
CA GLY A 45 -29.46 -42.47 -7.98
C GLY A 45 -28.78 -41.12 -7.74
N LEU A 46 -28.23 -40.95 -6.54
CA LEU A 46 -27.21 -39.94 -6.26
C LEU A 46 -25.94 -40.32 -7.04
N PRO A 47 -25.46 -39.49 -7.98
CA PRO A 47 -24.13 -39.71 -8.53
C PRO A 47 -23.11 -39.40 -7.44
N ARG A 48 -22.23 -40.36 -7.16
CA ARG A 48 -20.94 -40.11 -6.50
C ARG A 48 -20.17 -39.11 -7.37
N PHE A 49 -20.22 -37.83 -7.05
CA PHE A 49 -19.30 -36.83 -7.60
C PHE A 49 -17.94 -36.95 -6.92
N PHE A 50 -17.22 -38.03 -7.26
CA PHE A 50 -15.77 -38.04 -7.32
C PHE A 50 -15.43 -38.42 -8.77
N SER A 51 -15.52 -37.45 -9.67
CA SER A 51 -14.80 -37.52 -10.94
C SER A 51 -13.38 -37.03 -10.69
N HIS A 52 -12.41 -37.88 -11.01
CA HIS A 52 -10.98 -37.59 -11.09
C HIS A 52 -10.63 -36.82 -12.38
N ASP A 53 -11.55 -35.99 -12.88
CA ASP A 53 -11.35 -35.19 -14.07
C ASP A 53 -11.21 -33.74 -13.62
N GLY A 54 -9.95 -33.35 -13.39
CA GLY A 54 -9.56 -31.94 -13.42
C GLY A 54 -9.83 -31.35 -14.81
N PRO A 55 -9.79 -30.02 -14.97
CA PRO A 55 -9.87 -29.43 -16.31
C PRO A 55 -8.79 -30.09 -17.17
N HIS A 56 -9.19 -30.57 -18.35
CA HIS A 56 -8.31 -31.20 -19.31
C HIS A 56 -7.08 -30.30 -19.53
N TYR A 57 -5.96 -30.72 -18.95
CA TYR A 57 -4.65 -30.19 -19.29
C TYR A 57 -4.39 -30.61 -20.73
N SER A 58 -4.29 -29.64 -21.64
CA SER A 58 -3.44 -29.85 -22.79
C SER A 58 -2.01 -29.89 -22.26
N LYS A 59 -1.53 -31.09 -21.91
CA LYS A 59 -0.11 -31.34 -22.17
C LYS A 59 0.04 -31.10 -23.65
N SER A 60 0.83 -30.11 -24.04
CA SER A 60 1.48 -30.15 -25.33
C SER A 60 2.29 -31.46 -25.33
N ASP A 61 1.72 -32.52 -25.89
CA ASP A 61 2.44 -33.77 -26.22
C ASP A 61 3.33 -33.50 -27.45
N ASP A 62 4.08 -32.40 -27.47
CA ASP A 62 5.11 -32.16 -28.46
C ASP A 62 6.42 -32.79 -27.94
N PRO A 63 6.87 -33.92 -28.50
CA PRO A 63 8.07 -34.62 -28.02
C PRO A 63 9.38 -33.82 -28.19
N ASN A 64 9.32 -32.63 -28.80
CA ASN A 64 10.45 -31.72 -28.95
C ASN A 64 10.47 -30.55 -27.95
N GLU A 65 9.46 -30.40 -27.08
CA GLU A 65 9.40 -29.29 -26.14
C GLU A 65 10.32 -29.55 -24.94
N VAL A 66 11.29 -28.66 -24.69
CA VAL A 66 12.21 -28.79 -23.56
C VAL A 66 11.44 -28.50 -22.27
N PRO A 67 11.53 -29.35 -21.23
CA PRO A 67 10.96 -29.03 -19.93
C PRO A 67 11.53 -27.70 -19.43
N LEU A 68 10.70 -26.79 -18.95
CA LEU A 68 11.15 -25.49 -18.44
C LEU A 68 12.20 -25.61 -17.34
N SER A 69 12.19 -26.72 -16.59
CA SER A 69 13.20 -27.04 -15.58
C SER A 69 14.61 -27.16 -16.17
N ASP A 70 14.74 -27.51 -17.45
CA ASP A 70 15.98 -27.91 -18.09
C ASP A 70 16.60 -26.82 -18.97
N ILE A 71 15.93 -25.66 -19.06
CA ILE A 71 16.44 -24.49 -19.80
C ILE A 71 17.79 -24.05 -19.20
N PRO A 72 18.83 -23.86 -20.02
CA PRO A 72 20.14 -23.44 -19.53
C PRO A 72 20.09 -22.00 -18.99
N VAL A 73 20.94 -21.68 -18.01
CA VAL A 73 21.02 -20.35 -17.40
C VAL A 73 21.23 -19.25 -18.44
N SER A 74 22.01 -19.53 -19.48
CA SER A 74 22.26 -18.62 -20.61
C SER A 74 21.00 -18.20 -21.36
N HIS A 75 19.90 -18.96 -21.26
CA HIS A 75 18.64 -18.72 -21.97
C HIS A 75 17.54 -18.19 -21.05
N ILE A 76 17.87 -17.83 -19.80
CA ILE A 76 16.93 -17.20 -18.87
C ILE A 76 17.10 -15.69 -18.94
N ARG A 77 15.99 -14.95 -18.98
CA ARG A 77 15.97 -13.47 -18.86
C ARG A 77 14.93 -13.08 -17.82
N ASN A 78 15.39 -12.48 -16.72
CA ASN A 78 14.49 -11.92 -15.70
C ASN A 78 14.43 -10.41 -15.89
N PHE A 79 13.24 -9.88 -16.14
CA PHE A 79 13.05 -8.46 -16.41
C PHE A 79 11.73 -7.94 -15.88
N CYS A 80 11.66 -6.62 -15.70
CA CYS A 80 10.43 -5.95 -15.32
C CYS A 80 10.16 -4.74 -16.23
N ILE A 81 8.91 -4.29 -16.25
CA ILE A 81 8.51 -3.08 -16.99
C ILE A 81 8.34 -1.96 -15.98
N ILE A 82 9.07 -0.86 -16.17
CA ILE A 82 8.97 0.36 -15.37
C ILE A 82 8.46 1.51 -16.24
N ALA A 83 7.47 2.25 -15.75
CA ALA A 83 6.81 3.31 -16.50
C ALA A 83 6.15 4.33 -15.56
N HIS A 84 5.85 5.53 -16.06
CA HIS A 84 4.89 6.42 -15.41
C HIS A 84 3.48 5.82 -15.53
N VAL A 85 2.56 6.26 -14.66
CA VAL A 85 1.14 5.94 -14.79
C VAL A 85 0.65 6.29 -16.20
N ASP A 86 -0.22 5.45 -16.77
CA ASP A 86 -0.80 5.59 -18.11
C ASP A 86 0.15 5.51 -19.32
N HIS A 87 1.46 5.29 -19.14
CA HIS A 87 2.39 5.07 -20.26
C HIS A 87 2.19 3.71 -21.00
N GLY A 88 1.22 2.90 -20.56
CA GLY A 88 0.81 1.66 -21.24
C GLY A 88 1.57 0.40 -20.82
N LYS A 89 2.03 0.35 -19.56
CA LYS A 89 2.77 -0.78 -18.98
C LYS A 89 2.00 -2.11 -19.04
N SER A 90 0.79 -2.18 -18.46
CA SER A 90 -0.02 -3.41 -18.48
C SER A 90 -0.40 -3.82 -19.90
N THR A 91 -0.67 -2.84 -20.77
CA THR A 91 -0.97 -3.12 -22.19
C THR A 91 0.23 -3.73 -22.91
N LEU A 92 1.46 -3.28 -22.63
CA LEU A 92 2.66 -3.90 -23.17
C LEU A 92 2.84 -5.31 -22.61
N ALA A 93 2.64 -5.51 -21.30
CA ALA A 93 2.72 -6.82 -20.68
C ALA A 93 1.77 -7.83 -21.35
N ASP A 94 0.50 -7.45 -21.56
CA ASP A 94 -0.47 -8.29 -22.26
C ASP A 94 -0.05 -8.62 -23.70
N ARG A 95 0.54 -7.66 -24.43
CA ARG A 95 1.04 -7.93 -25.79
C ARG A 95 2.22 -8.90 -25.78
N LEU A 96 3.09 -8.84 -24.78
CA LEU A 96 4.17 -9.82 -24.64
C LEU A 96 3.60 -11.22 -24.38
N LEU A 97 2.52 -11.34 -23.60
CA LEU A 97 1.80 -12.63 -23.41
C LEU A 97 1.21 -13.15 -24.73
N GLU A 98 0.58 -12.28 -25.51
CA GLU A 98 -0.02 -12.63 -26.81
C GLU A 98 1.04 -13.08 -27.82
N PHE A 99 2.13 -12.32 -27.97
CA PHE A 99 3.17 -12.59 -28.97
C PHE A 99 4.01 -13.83 -28.64
N THR A 100 4.12 -14.19 -27.36
CA THR A 100 4.79 -15.43 -26.92
C THR A 100 3.87 -16.65 -26.99
N GLY A 101 2.59 -16.48 -27.36
CA GLY A 101 1.60 -17.55 -27.37
C GLY A 101 1.18 -18.01 -25.97
N ALA A 102 1.63 -17.33 -24.91
CA ALA A 102 1.27 -17.62 -23.53
C ALA A 102 -0.20 -17.30 -23.22
N TRP A 103 -0.86 -16.50 -24.06
CA TRP A 103 -2.28 -16.20 -23.97
C TRP A 103 -2.91 -15.97 -25.35
N SER A 104 -4.11 -16.51 -25.60
CA SER A 104 -4.90 -16.23 -26.80
C SER A 104 -6.28 -15.63 -26.46
N PRO A 105 -6.74 -14.56 -27.16
CA PRO A 105 -8.07 -13.97 -26.96
C PRO A 105 -9.23 -14.95 -27.22
N SER A 106 -8.98 -15.96 -28.05
CA SER A 106 -9.96 -16.93 -28.53
C SER A 106 -10.32 -18.02 -27.51
N GLU A 107 -9.40 -18.42 -26.62
CA GLU A 107 -9.62 -19.55 -25.71
C GLU A 107 -10.59 -19.25 -24.55
N HIS A 108 -10.98 -17.98 -24.33
CA HIS A 108 -11.72 -17.55 -23.13
C HIS A 108 -13.05 -16.82 -23.41
N GLN A 109 -13.63 -16.93 -24.61
CA GLN A 109 -14.93 -16.34 -24.98
C GLN A 109 -16.13 -16.78 -24.08
N GLY A 110 -15.95 -17.75 -23.18
CA GLY A 110 -16.99 -18.23 -22.26
C GLY A 110 -17.10 -17.51 -20.92
N GLN A 111 -16.23 -16.54 -20.59
CA GLN A 111 -16.29 -15.80 -19.32
C GLN A 111 -17.08 -14.47 -19.45
N PRO A 112 -17.88 -14.07 -18.43
CA PRO A 112 -18.70 -12.87 -18.52
C PRO A 112 -17.80 -11.62 -18.57
N GLY A 113 -17.78 -10.91 -19.70
CA GLY A 113 -16.96 -9.69 -19.90
C GLY A 113 -16.30 -9.51 -21.27
N ALA A 114 -16.39 -10.52 -22.14
CA ALA A 114 -15.67 -10.67 -23.43
C ALA A 114 -15.89 -9.60 -24.54
N GLY A 115 -16.39 -8.41 -24.19
CA GLY A 115 -16.52 -7.26 -25.09
C GLY A 115 -15.65 -6.05 -24.72
N LYS A 116 -14.88 -6.11 -23.63
CA LYS A 116 -13.96 -5.05 -23.19
C LYS A 116 -12.55 -5.60 -23.01
N THR A 117 -11.56 -4.84 -23.46
CA THR A 117 -10.12 -5.06 -23.29
C THR A 117 -9.76 -5.07 -21.80
N GLN A 118 -10.07 -6.14 -21.08
CA GLN A 118 -9.60 -6.34 -19.71
C GLN A 118 -8.15 -6.80 -19.77
N GLN A 119 -7.27 -6.07 -19.10
CA GLN A 119 -5.85 -6.44 -18.95
C GLN A 119 -5.75 -7.79 -18.25
N VAL A 120 -4.89 -8.69 -18.73
CA VAL A 120 -4.87 -10.11 -18.30
C VAL A 120 -4.21 -10.27 -16.94
N LEU A 121 -3.21 -9.43 -16.66
CA LEU A 121 -2.47 -9.46 -15.40
C LEU A 121 -3.18 -8.72 -14.26
N ASP A 122 -4.03 -7.74 -14.56
CA ASP A 122 -4.75 -6.95 -13.56
C ASP A 122 -5.96 -7.75 -12.99
N LYS A 123 -5.67 -8.56 -11.96
CA LYS A 123 -6.62 -9.51 -11.35
C LYS A 123 -7.56 -8.85 -10.35
N LEU A 124 -7.19 -7.73 -9.72
CA LEU A 124 -8.02 -7.10 -8.70
C LEU A 124 -9.07 -6.20 -9.34
N GLN A 125 -10.29 -6.20 -8.80
CA GLN A 125 -11.36 -5.33 -9.29
C GLN A 125 -10.99 -3.84 -9.26
N VAL A 126 -10.29 -3.40 -8.20
CA VAL A 126 -9.81 -2.03 -8.07
C VAL A 126 -8.79 -1.63 -9.15
N GLU A 127 -7.97 -2.58 -9.63
CA GLU A 127 -7.01 -2.35 -10.71
C GLU A 127 -7.76 -2.07 -12.02
N GLN A 128 -8.77 -2.89 -12.32
CA GLN A 128 -9.60 -2.75 -13.51
C GLN A 128 -10.47 -1.47 -13.51
N GLU A 129 -10.99 -1.07 -12.35
CA GLU A 129 -11.83 0.14 -12.22
C GLU A 129 -11.00 1.43 -12.31
N ARG A 130 -9.79 1.44 -11.74
CA ARG A 130 -8.91 2.61 -11.72
C ARG A 130 -7.93 2.65 -12.90
N GLY A 131 -7.75 1.54 -13.63
CA GLY A 131 -6.78 1.43 -14.72
C GLY A 131 -5.32 1.45 -14.26
N ILE A 132 -5.05 1.00 -13.03
CA ILE A 132 -3.70 1.03 -12.42
C ILE A 132 -3.29 -0.38 -11.98
N THR A 133 -2.00 -0.69 -12.05
CA THR A 133 -1.42 -1.87 -11.42
C THR A 133 -1.12 -1.56 -9.96
N VAL A 134 -1.74 -2.28 -9.03
CA VAL A 134 -1.56 -2.10 -7.59
C VAL A 134 -0.56 -3.12 -7.07
N LYS A 135 -0.64 -4.36 -7.55
CA LYS A 135 0.24 -5.44 -7.11
C LYS A 135 1.11 -5.93 -8.26
N ALA A 136 2.40 -6.14 -8.00
CA ALA A 136 3.28 -6.76 -8.99
C ALA A 136 2.78 -8.17 -9.40
N GLN A 137 2.77 -8.46 -10.69
CA GLN A 137 2.39 -9.77 -11.23
C GLN A 137 3.55 -10.38 -11.97
N THR A 138 3.78 -11.67 -11.76
CA THR A 138 4.87 -12.41 -12.42
C THR A 138 4.30 -13.35 -13.47
N ALA A 139 4.92 -13.39 -14.64
CA ALA A 139 4.62 -14.34 -15.71
C ALA A 139 5.92 -14.90 -16.31
N SER A 140 5.92 -16.18 -16.64
CA SER A 140 7.01 -16.92 -17.26
C SER A 140 6.63 -17.29 -18.69
N LEU A 141 7.34 -16.73 -19.66
CA LEU A 141 7.04 -16.84 -21.08
C LEU A 141 8.06 -17.74 -21.77
N ARG A 142 7.57 -18.63 -22.65
CA ARG A 142 8.41 -19.35 -23.59
C ARG A 142 8.56 -18.48 -24.84
N TYR A 143 9.79 -18.27 -25.28
CA TYR A 143 10.05 -17.51 -26.50
C TYR A 143 11.15 -18.19 -27.31
N THR A 144 10.87 -18.50 -28.57
CA THR A 144 11.84 -19.09 -29.48
C THR A 144 12.51 -17.99 -30.29
N HIS A 145 13.84 -17.90 -30.17
CA HIS A 145 14.66 -16.95 -30.93
C HIS A 145 15.84 -17.69 -31.56
N ASN A 146 16.06 -17.53 -32.86
CA ASN A 146 17.11 -18.25 -33.61
C ASN A 146 17.11 -19.78 -33.43
N ASN A 147 15.92 -20.40 -33.33
CA ASN A 147 15.72 -21.84 -33.03
C ASN A 147 16.18 -22.29 -31.63
N GLU A 148 16.46 -21.37 -30.72
CA GLU A 148 16.74 -21.65 -29.32
C GLU A 148 15.55 -21.19 -28.46
N GLU A 149 15.17 -22.00 -27.48
CA GLU A 149 14.12 -21.65 -26.52
C GLU A 149 14.68 -20.85 -25.36
N PHE A 150 14.01 -19.75 -25.04
CA PHE A 150 14.31 -18.85 -23.92
C PHE A 150 13.15 -18.86 -22.91
N LEU A 151 13.53 -18.74 -21.64
CA LEU A 151 12.61 -18.50 -20.53
C LEU A 151 12.68 -17.03 -20.14
N LEU A 152 11.61 -16.29 -20.46
CA LEU A 152 11.50 -14.88 -20.13
C LEU A 152 10.60 -14.73 -18.90
N ASN A 153 11.16 -14.34 -17.76
CA ASN A 153 10.39 -14.05 -16.55
C ASN A 153 10.10 -12.55 -16.50
N LEU A 154 8.84 -12.21 -16.79
CA LEU A 154 8.27 -10.88 -16.72
C LEU A 154 7.73 -10.61 -15.33
N ILE A 155 8.12 -9.48 -14.74
CA ILE A 155 7.47 -8.92 -13.55
C ILE A 155 6.84 -7.58 -13.92
N ASP A 156 5.53 -7.53 -13.94
CA ASP A 156 4.79 -6.28 -14.13
C ASP A 156 4.78 -5.49 -12.82
N THR A 157 5.17 -4.21 -12.84
CA THR A 157 5.38 -3.41 -11.61
C THR A 157 4.39 -2.25 -11.46
N PRO A 158 3.97 -1.89 -10.24
CA PRO A 158 3.14 -0.70 -10.04
C PRO A 158 3.81 0.58 -10.59
N GLY A 159 3.03 1.48 -11.18
CA GLY A 159 3.56 2.75 -11.74
C GLY A 159 3.57 3.92 -10.76
N HIS A 160 2.89 3.79 -9.61
CA HIS A 160 2.68 4.89 -8.67
C HIS A 160 3.67 4.89 -7.50
N VAL A 161 4.07 6.09 -7.05
CA VAL A 161 5.08 6.31 -5.99
C VAL A 161 4.78 5.59 -4.68
N ASP A 162 3.51 5.55 -4.28
CA ASP A 162 3.05 4.84 -3.07
C ASP A 162 3.39 3.33 -3.07
N PHE A 163 3.66 2.74 -4.23
CA PHE A 163 4.04 1.33 -4.39
C PHE A 163 5.52 1.16 -4.80
N SER A 164 6.35 2.19 -4.61
CA SER A 164 7.80 2.17 -4.88
C SER A 164 8.53 1.02 -4.19
N ASN A 165 8.09 0.61 -3.00
CA ASN A 165 8.62 -0.57 -2.32
C ASN A 165 8.37 -1.86 -3.12
N GLU A 166 7.25 -2.00 -3.84
CA GLU A 166 7.01 -3.14 -4.73
C GLU A 166 7.94 -3.10 -5.94
N VAL A 167 8.06 -1.93 -6.57
CA VAL A 167 8.97 -1.71 -7.70
C VAL A 167 10.39 -2.09 -7.31
N SER A 168 10.85 -1.62 -6.15
CA SER A 168 12.16 -1.96 -5.59
C SER A 168 12.33 -3.46 -5.31
N ARG A 169 11.29 -4.18 -4.86
CA ARG A 169 11.37 -5.65 -4.70
C ARG A 169 11.48 -6.35 -6.05
N SER A 170 10.66 -5.97 -7.02
CA SER A 170 10.66 -6.55 -8.37
C SER A 170 11.99 -6.33 -9.10
N LEU A 171 12.57 -5.13 -8.99
CA LEU A 171 13.89 -4.82 -9.54
C LEU A 171 15.02 -5.67 -8.93
N ALA A 172 14.80 -6.34 -7.79
CA ALA A 172 15.89 -7.05 -7.08
C ALA A 172 16.12 -8.45 -7.64
N VAL A 173 15.13 -8.98 -8.34
CA VAL A 173 15.13 -10.32 -8.91
C VAL A 173 15.34 -10.30 -10.43
N CYS A 174 15.47 -9.11 -11.02
CA CYS A 174 15.66 -8.91 -12.46
C CYS A 174 17.13 -8.61 -12.79
N GLN A 175 17.52 -8.90 -14.03
CA GLN A 175 18.81 -8.51 -14.63
C GLN A 175 18.68 -7.33 -15.60
N GLY A 176 17.45 -6.98 -15.99
CA GLY A 176 17.19 -5.82 -16.83
C GLY A 176 15.77 -5.29 -16.66
N VAL A 177 15.54 -4.13 -17.25
CA VAL A 177 14.27 -3.40 -17.17
C VAL A 177 13.89 -2.85 -18.54
N ILE A 178 12.59 -2.82 -18.82
CA ILE A 178 12.03 -2.06 -19.93
C ILE A 178 11.62 -0.71 -19.38
N LEU A 179 12.31 0.35 -19.81
CA LEU A 179 11.96 1.73 -19.49
C LEU A 179 10.95 2.23 -20.51
N LEU A 180 9.67 2.19 -20.15
CA LEU A 180 8.57 2.54 -21.03
C LEU A 180 8.15 4.01 -20.86
N VAL A 181 8.24 4.76 -21.96
CA VAL A 181 7.90 6.19 -22.01
C VAL A 181 6.87 6.44 -23.11
N ASP A 182 5.85 7.23 -22.83
CA ASP A 182 4.86 7.62 -23.82
C ASP A 182 5.47 8.64 -24.80
N ALA A 183 5.40 8.37 -26.11
CA ALA A 183 5.93 9.25 -27.15
C ALA A 183 5.19 10.60 -27.26
N ASN A 184 3.97 10.73 -26.71
CA ASN A 184 3.22 11.97 -26.66
C ASN A 184 3.50 12.78 -25.38
N GLU A 185 3.70 12.09 -24.25
CA GLU A 185 3.89 12.75 -22.96
C GLU A 185 5.36 12.96 -22.60
N GLY A 186 6.29 12.16 -23.14
CA GLY A 186 7.72 12.24 -22.82
C GLY A 186 8.05 11.79 -21.40
N VAL A 187 9.23 12.19 -20.92
CA VAL A 187 9.72 11.81 -19.58
C VAL A 187 8.92 12.53 -18.48
N GLN A 188 8.47 11.75 -17.49
CA GLN A 188 7.70 12.22 -16.33
C GLN A 188 8.45 11.95 -15.01
N ALA A 189 7.98 12.51 -13.90
CA ALA A 189 8.68 12.43 -12.60
C ALA A 189 8.95 10.98 -12.14
N GLN A 190 7.96 10.09 -12.30
CA GLN A 190 8.11 8.66 -11.95
C GLN A 190 9.05 7.92 -12.91
N THR A 191 9.15 8.33 -14.17
CA THR A 191 10.15 7.79 -15.12
C THR A 191 11.55 8.03 -14.59
N VAL A 192 11.82 9.24 -14.09
CA VAL A 192 13.11 9.61 -13.50
C VAL A 192 13.38 8.80 -12.23
N ALA A 193 12.43 8.73 -11.29
CA ALA A 193 12.59 7.97 -10.05
C ALA A 193 12.88 6.48 -10.31
N ASN A 194 12.06 5.84 -11.17
CA ASN A 194 12.22 4.42 -11.49
C ASN A 194 13.51 4.13 -12.27
N PHE A 195 13.94 5.04 -13.16
CA PHE A 195 15.23 4.92 -13.84
C PHE A 195 16.39 4.89 -12.84
N TYR A 196 16.42 5.81 -11.87
CA TYR A 196 17.49 5.84 -10.87
C TYR A 196 17.48 4.59 -9.95
N LEU A 197 16.30 4.03 -9.65
CA LEU A 197 16.21 2.75 -8.93
C LEU A 197 16.85 1.59 -9.71
N ALA A 198 16.62 1.52 -11.02
CA ALA A 198 17.23 0.52 -11.89
C ALA A 198 18.73 0.76 -12.09
N PHE A 199 19.13 2.01 -12.29
CA PHE A 199 20.52 2.42 -12.49
C PHE A 199 21.40 2.13 -11.27
N THR A 200 20.91 2.43 -10.07
CA THR A 200 21.63 2.16 -8.80
C THR A 200 21.90 0.66 -8.58
N ARG A 201 21.16 -0.20 -9.29
CA ARG A 201 21.29 -1.67 -9.25
C ARG A 201 22.01 -2.24 -10.45
N GLU A 202 22.56 -1.39 -11.32
CA GLU A 202 23.33 -1.80 -12.50
C GLU A 202 22.53 -2.73 -13.43
N LEU A 203 21.20 -2.55 -13.50
CA LEU A 203 20.35 -3.33 -14.38
C LEU A 203 20.48 -2.86 -15.83
N ALA A 204 20.42 -3.80 -16.78
CA ALA A 204 20.38 -3.46 -18.20
C ALA A 204 19.06 -2.73 -18.53
N VAL A 205 19.14 -1.53 -19.10
CA VAL A 205 17.95 -0.72 -19.44
C VAL A 205 17.64 -0.84 -20.93
N ILE A 206 16.44 -1.28 -21.28
CA ILE A 206 15.90 -1.23 -22.64
C ILE A 206 14.94 -0.05 -22.74
N PRO A 207 15.33 1.06 -23.40
CA PRO A 207 14.45 2.21 -23.59
C PRO A 207 13.41 1.94 -24.69
N VAL A 208 12.14 2.17 -24.37
CA VAL A 208 11.01 1.92 -25.27
C VAL A 208 10.05 3.10 -25.26
N LEU A 209 9.75 3.63 -26.46
CA LEU A 209 8.74 4.66 -26.69
C LEU A 209 7.44 4.03 -27.13
N ASN A 210 6.39 4.19 -26.33
CA ASN A 210 5.07 3.64 -26.56
C ASN A 210 4.12 4.67 -27.18
N LYS A 211 2.95 4.19 -27.64
CA LYS A 211 1.87 4.98 -28.24
C LYS A 211 2.28 5.76 -29.49
N CYS A 212 3.25 5.25 -30.25
CA CYS A 212 3.69 5.83 -31.52
C CYS A 212 2.59 5.80 -32.62
N ASP A 213 1.45 5.13 -32.38
CA ASP A 213 0.27 5.15 -33.25
C ASP A 213 -0.54 6.46 -33.14
N LEU A 214 -0.36 7.23 -32.08
CA LEU A 214 -1.09 8.48 -31.88
C LEU A 214 -0.57 9.57 -32.83
N LYS A 215 -1.49 10.32 -33.45
CA LYS A 215 -1.13 11.44 -34.35
C LYS A 215 -0.32 12.56 -33.68
N ALA A 216 -0.46 12.69 -32.36
CA ALA A 216 0.25 13.69 -31.57
C ALA A 216 1.58 13.17 -30.98
N ALA A 217 1.90 11.88 -31.18
CA ALA A 217 3.16 11.32 -30.72
C ALA A 217 4.35 11.96 -31.46
N ASP A 218 5.39 12.29 -30.70
CA ASP A 218 6.66 12.82 -31.22
C ASP A 218 7.81 11.97 -30.65
N PRO A 219 8.09 10.80 -31.26
CA PRO A 219 9.11 9.88 -30.77
C PRO A 219 10.52 10.48 -30.79
N GLU A 220 10.83 11.33 -31.77
CA GLU A 220 12.12 12.01 -31.87
C GLU A 220 12.35 12.96 -30.70
N TRP A 221 11.33 13.76 -30.35
CA TRP A 221 11.38 14.63 -29.18
C TRP A 221 11.54 13.84 -27.88
N ALA A 222 10.75 12.78 -27.69
CA ALA A 222 10.82 11.96 -26.49
C ALA A 222 12.17 11.22 -26.36
N ALA A 223 12.75 10.75 -27.47
CA ALA A 223 14.09 10.15 -27.48
C ALA A 223 15.18 11.17 -27.09
N GLY A 224 15.08 12.42 -27.56
CA GLY A 224 16.00 13.50 -27.17
C GLY A 224 15.95 13.81 -25.67
N GLN A 225 14.80 13.66 -25.02
CA GLN A 225 14.70 13.79 -23.55
C GLN A 225 15.43 12.67 -22.82
N LEU A 226 15.36 11.44 -23.33
CA LEU A 226 16.08 10.29 -22.77
C LEU A 226 17.59 10.48 -22.88
N GLU A 227 18.07 11.02 -24.01
CA GLU A 227 19.48 11.41 -24.18
C GLU A 227 19.90 12.48 -23.17
N ASN A 228 19.15 13.58 -23.09
CA ASN A 228 19.50 14.70 -22.21
C ASN A 228 19.51 14.33 -20.71
N LEU A 229 18.59 13.46 -20.28
CA LEU A 229 18.43 13.14 -18.86
C LEU A 229 19.20 11.90 -18.41
N PHE A 230 19.31 10.91 -19.28
CA PHE A 230 19.80 9.58 -18.93
C PHE A 230 21.00 9.13 -19.77
N ASP A 231 21.48 9.96 -20.69
CA ASP A 231 22.59 9.64 -21.61
C ASP A 231 22.30 8.38 -22.47
N ILE A 232 21.03 8.18 -22.80
CA ILE A 232 20.57 7.06 -23.63
C ILE A 232 20.65 7.47 -25.11
N ASP A 233 21.43 6.74 -25.92
CA ASP A 233 21.52 6.98 -27.37
C ASP A 233 20.13 6.83 -28.03
N PRO A 234 19.59 7.90 -28.64
CA PRO A 234 18.29 7.88 -29.32
C PRO A 234 18.13 6.76 -30.36
N LYS A 235 19.22 6.28 -30.96
CA LYS A 235 19.18 5.20 -31.96
C LYS A 235 18.90 3.83 -31.36
N THR A 236 19.18 3.65 -30.07
CA THR A 236 18.94 2.38 -29.36
C THR A 236 17.50 2.25 -28.87
N VAL A 237 16.73 3.34 -28.91
CA VAL A 237 15.36 3.44 -28.41
C VAL A 237 14.38 2.77 -29.37
N LEU A 238 13.65 1.79 -28.87
CA LEU A 238 12.63 1.08 -29.64
C LEU A 238 11.35 1.91 -29.71
N LYS A 239 10.73 2.00 -30.88
CA LYS A 239 9.48 2.74 -31.10
C LYS A 239 8.35 1.76 -31.34
N ILE A 240 7.38 1.72 -30.43
CA ILE A 240 6.31 0.73 -30.44
C ILE A 240 4.92 1.34 -30.27
N SER A 241 3.92 0.51 -30.52
CA SER A 241 2.55 0.74 -30.06
C SER A 241 2.03 -0.55 -29.42
N ALA A 242 1.98 -0.58 -28.09
CA ALA A 242 1.40 -1.70 -27.34
C ALA A 242 -0.10 -1.89 -27.64
N LYS A 243 -0.80 -0.86 -28.13
CA LYS A 243 -2.20 -0.98 -28.51
C LYS A 243 -2.40 -1.74 -29.81
N THR A 244 -1.54 -1.49 -30.80
CA THR A 244 -1.65 -2.08 -32.15
C THR A 244 -0.78 -3.32 -32.33
N GLY A 245 0.20 -3.53 -31.44
CA GLY A 245 1.22 -4.58 -31.55
C GLY A 245 2.43 -4.19 -32.40
N MET A 246 2.48 -2.97 -32.95
CA MET A 246 3.60 -2.51 -33.78
C MET A 246 4.91 -2.48 -32.97
N GLY A 247 5.95 -3.17 -33.45
CA GLY A 247 7.31 -3.17 -32.88
C GLY A 247 7.47 -3.95 -31.57
N VAL A 248 6.46 -4.71 -31.14
CA VAL A 248 6.55 -5.51 -29.90
C VAL A 248 7.48 -6.72 -30.08
N ASP A 249 7.59 -7.25 -31.28
CA ASP A 249 8.54 -8.29 -31.67
C ASP A 249 10.00 -7.83 -31.53
N ASP A 250 10.29 -6.58 -31.88
CA ASP A 250 11.61 -5.97 -31.66
C ASP A 250 11.94 -5.88 -30.16
N VAL A 251 10.94 -5.66 -29.30
CA VAL A 251 11.11 -5.64 -27.84
C VAL A 251 11.47 -7.04 -27.33
N LEU A 252 10.77 -8.09 -27.77
CA LEU A 252 11.11 -9.48 -27.41
C LEU A 252 12.54 -9.86 -27.84
N THR A 253 12.93 -9.47 -29.05
CA THR A 253 14.29 -9.65 -29.55
C THR A 253 15.30 -8.91 -28.68
N ALA A 254 15.05 -7.64 -28.36
CA ALA A 254 15.93 -6.85 -27.51
C ALA A 254 16.06 -7.39 -26.07
N ILE A 255 15.00 -7.98 -25.51
CA ILE A 255 15.07 -8.66 -24.20
C ILE A 255 16.09 -9.81 -24.24
N VAL A 256 16.07 -10.62 -25.29
CA VAL A 256 16.99 -11.76 -25.44
C VAL A 256 18.43 -11.28 -25.65
N GLU A 257 18.62 -10.29 -26.52
CA GLU A 257 19.94 -9.81 -26.95
C GLU A 257 20.63 -8.87 -25.96
N ARG A 258 19.87 -7.98 -25.29
CA ARG A 258 20.44 -6.87 -24.49
C ARG A 258 20.43 -7.12 -22.98
N ILE A 259 19.49 -7.93 -22.48
CA ILE A 259 19.46 -8.27 -21.03
C ILE A 259 20.44 -9.43 -20.79
N PRO A 260 21.36 -9.34 -19.81
CA PRO A 260 22.26 -10.43 -19.50
C PRO A 260 21.51 -11.59 -18.82
N PRO A 261 22.00 -12.84 -18.96
CA PRO A 261 21.49 -13.96 -18.18
C PRO A 261 21.75 -13.77 -16.67
N PRO A 262 20.94 -14.39 -15.79
CA PRO A 262 21.17 -14.35 -14.36
C PRO A 262 22.53 -14.93 -13.99
N GLN A 263 23.27 -14.23 -13.13
CA GLN A 263 24.55 -14.70 -12.58
C GLN A 263 24.28 -15.59 -11.37
N VAL A 264 24.24 -16.91 -11.59
CA VAL A 264 23.80 -17.90 -10.60
C VAL A 264 24.65 -19.16 -10.65
N ASP A 265 24.77 -19.86 -9.52
CA ASP A 265 25.46 -21.15 -9.43
C ASP A 265 24.45 -22.27 -9.10
N ARG A 266 24.28 -23.23 -10.03
CA ARG A 266 23.35 -24.37 -9.86
C ARG A 266 23.91 -25.47 -8.95
N GLU A 267 25.22 -25.51 -8.72
CA GLU A 267 25.88 -26.51 -7.88
C GLU A 267 26.03 -26.04 -6.42
N ALA A 268 25.89 -24.72 -6.20
CA ALA A 268 25.91 -24.13 -4.86
C ALA A 268 24.71 -24.59 -4.00
N PRO A 269 24.83 -24.49 -2.66
CA PRO A 269 23.72 -24.78 -1.76
C PRO A 269 22.48 -23.92 -2.06
N CYS A 270 21.29 -24.48 -1.84
CA CYS A 270 20.05 -23.84 -2.26
C CYS A 270 19.83 -22.50 -1.51
N ARG A 271 19.70 -21.42 -2.27
CA ARG A 271 19.28 -20.10 -1.76
C ARG A 271 18.22 -19.54 -2.69
N ALA A 272 17.02 -19.32 -2.18
CA ALA A 272 15.96 -18.64 -2.90
C ALA A 272 15.43 -17.44 -2.12
N LEU A 273 15.23 -16.32 -2.80
CA LEU A 273 14.75 -15.08 -2.23
C LEU A 273 13.23 -15.00 -2.33
N VAL A 274 12.54 -14.82 -1.20
CA VAL A 274 11.12 -14.50 -1.18
C VAL A 274 10.92 -13.02 -1.48
N PHE A 275 10.30 -12.67 -2.61
CA PHE A 275 10.11 -11.27 -3.00
C PHE A 275 8.64 -10.81 -3.02
N ASP A 276 7.69 -11.74 -3.13
CA ASP A 276 6.26 -11.47 -3.05
C ASP A 276 5.49 -12.70 -2.52
N GLY A 277 4.21 -12.55 -2.22
CA GLY A 277 3.33 -13.64 -1.81
C GLY A 277 1.88 -13.21 -1.66
N TRP A 278 0.98 -14.19 -1.64
CA TRP A 278 -0.43 -13.97 -1.34
C TRP A 278 -1.04 -15.18 -0.64
N PHE A 279 -2.14 -14.95 0.04
CA PHE A 279 -2.87 -16.00 0.73
C PHE A 279 -3.90 -16.67 -0.16
N ASP A 280 -3.83 -17.99 -0.22
CA ASP A 280 -4.83 -18.86 -0.82
C ASP A 280 -5.58 -19.63 0.28
N ARG A 281 -6.90 -19.70 0.14
CA ARG A 281 -7.79 -20.29 1.16
C ARG A 281 -7.55 -21.77 1.39
N PHE A 282 -7.06 -22.50 0.38
CA PHE A 282 -6.87 -23.96 0.43
C PHE A 282 -5.40 -24.34 0.62
N ARG A 283 -4.49 -23.61 -0.03
CA ARG A 283 -3.04 -23.91 -0.05
C ARG A 283 -2.25 -23.16 1.02
N GLY A 284 -2.88 -22.20 1.69
CA GLY A 284 -2.22 -21.31 2.64
C GLY A 284 -1.45 -20.21 1.93
N PHE A 285 -0.38 -19.71 2.54
CA PHE A 285 0.43 -18.65 1.95
C PHE A 285 1.27 -19.18 0.76
N LEU A 286 0.97 -18.68 -0.45
CA LEU A 286 1.80 -18.87 -1.63
C LEU A 286 2.90 -17.82 -1.63
N THR A 287 4.12 -18.29 -1.81
CA THR A 287 5.34 -17.49 -1.74
C THR A 287 5.98 -17.45 -3.11
N MET A 288 6.16 -16.25 -3.66
CA MET A 288 6.93 -16.03 -4.88
C MET A 288 8.41 -15.98 -4.54
N LEU A 289 9.20 -16.74 -5.29
CA LEU A 289 10.62 -16.90 -5.04
C LEU A 289 11.45 -16.80 -6.31
N TYR A 290 12.63 -16.19 -6.17
CA TYR A 290 13.69 -16.21 -7.15
C TYR A 290 14.81 -17.12 -6.63
N VAL A 291 15.12 -18.20 -7.35
CA VAL A 291 16.21 -19.11 -6.96
C VAL A 291 17.53 -18.47 -7.36
N VAL A 292 18.29 -18.00 -6.39
CA VAL A 292 19.60 -17.38 -6.62
C VAL A 292 20.66 -18.46 -6.84
N ASP A 293 20.64 -19.52 -6.03
CA ASP A 293 21.63 -20.60 -6.11
C ASP A 293 20.99 -21.97 -5.87
N GLY A 294 21.63 -22.98 -6.44
CA GLY A 294 21.25 -24.37 -6.28
C GLY A 294 19.92 -24.71 -6.94
N SER A 295 19.14 -25.51 -6.22
CA SER A 295 17.82 -25.95 -6.67
C SER A 295 16.89 -26.18 -5.49
N LEU A 296 15.59 -26.08 -5.71
CA LEU A 296 14.56 -26.38 -4.73
C LEU A 296 13.63 -27.46 -5.28
N LYS A 297 13.40 -28.52 -4.50
CA LYS A 297 12.57 -29.67 -4.89
C LYS A 297 11.34 -29.81 -4.01
N VAL A 298 10.28 -30.39 -4.57
CA VAL A 298 9.12 -30.79 -3.78
C VAL A 298 9.54 -31.82 -2.72
N ASN A 299 9.00 -31.67 -1.50
CA ASN A 299 9.36 -32.40 -0.28
C ASN A 299 10.71 -32.03 0.35
N ASP A 300 11.42 -31.02 -0.13
CA ASP A 300 12.59 -30.50 0.59
C ASP A 300 12.17 -29.95 1.97
N GLU A 301 12.97 -30.26 2.99
CA GLU A 301 12.87 -29.61 4.30
C GLU A 301 13.65 -28.30 4.27
N ILE A 302 12.96 -27.19 4.52
CA ILE A 302 13.50 -25.84 4.39
C ILE A 302 13.35 -25.01 5.66
N TYR A 303 14.23 -24.02 5.75
CA TYR A 303 14.12 -22.88 6.65
C TYR A 303 13.85 -21.60 5.85
N LEU A 304 13.09 -20.69 6.44
CA LEU A 304 13.02 -19.29 6.03
C LEU A 304 13.84 -18.48 7.04
N THR A 305 14.89 -17.82 6.56
CA THR A 305 15.83 -17.07 7.41
C THR A 305 15.90 -15.62 6.95
N LEU A 306 15.66 -14.68 7.85
CA LEU A 306 15.88 -13.25 7.60
C LEU A 306 17.36 -12.86 7.84
N PRO A 307 17.86 -11.78 7.21
CA PRO A 307 19.20 -11.30 7.48
C PRO A 307 19.35 -10.91 8.96
N GLY A 308 20.42 -11.36 9.59
CA GLY A 308 20.70 -11.10 11.01
C GLY A 308 20.11 -12.14 11.98
N GLU A 309 19.20 -13.00 11.53
CA GLU A 309 18.71 -14.14 12.32
C GLU A 309 19.65 -15.36 12.17
N LEU A 310 20.75 -15.33 12.94
CA LEU A 310 21.75 -16.40 12.97
C LEU A 310 21.46 -17.51 13.99
N ASP A 311 20.40 -17.36 14.80
CA ASP A 311 20.13 -18.30 15.91
C ASP A 311 19.29 -19.49 15.44
N ASP A 312 19.92 -20.64 15.22
CA ASP A 312 19.29 -21.87 14.71
C ASP A 312 18.15 -22.41 15.59
N LYS A 313 18.03 -21.94 16.84
CA LYS A 313 17.02 -22.40 17.81
C LYS A 313 15.61 -21.85 17.57
N LEU A 314 15.46 -20.79 16.76
CA LEU A 314 14.16 -20.16 16.47
C LEU A 314 13.63 -20.51 15.07
N LYS A 315 14.40 -21.24 14.25
CA LYS A 315 14.03 -21.53 12.87
C LYS A 315 12.95 -22.61 12.80
N LYS A 316 11.77 -22.23 12.32
CA LYS A 316 10.67 -23.16 12.07
C LYS A 316 10.92 -23.94 10.78
N LYS A 317 10.80 -25.27 10.86
CA LYS A 317 10.96 -26.16 9.70
C LYS A 317 9.68 -26.21 8.89
N TYR A 318 9.82 -26.12 7.57
CA TYR A 318 8.73 -26.30 6.63
C TYR A 318 9.08 -27.39 5.61
N ILE A 319 8.04 -28.00 5.04
CA ILE A 319 8.17 -28.98 3.97
C ILE A 319 7.54 -28.37 2.72
N VAL A 320 8.30 -28.30 1.63
CA VAL A 320 7.80 -27.85 0.33
C VAL A 320 6.72 -28.81 -0.15
N LYS A 321 5.47 -28.35 -0.28
CA LYS A 321 4.33 -29.18 -0.71
C LYS A 321 4.08 -29.12 -2.21
N GLY A 322 4.45 -28.01 -2.84
CA GLY A 322 4.46 -27.88 -4.28
C GLY A 322 5.22 -26.65 -4.71
N LEU A 323 5.71 -26.73 -5.94
CA LEU A 323 6.42 -25.69 -6.66
C LEU A 323 5.73 -25.47 -8.00
N GLY A 324 5.97 -24.32 -8.62
CA GLY A 324 5.46 -24.05 -9.95
C GLY A 324 6.02 -22.78 -10.57
N LEU A 325 5.77 -22.64 -11.87
CA LEU A 325 6.00 -21.43 -12.66
C LEU A 325 4.65 -20.79 -12.98
N LEU A 326 4.65 -19.50 -13.31
CA LEU A 326 3.43 -18.76 -13.67
C LEU A 326 3.36 -18.58 -15.18
N GLN A 327 2.87 -19.58 -15.91
CA GLN A 327 2.73 -19.53 -17.36
C GLN A 327 1.31 -19.13 -17.79
N PRO A 328 1.05 -17.83 -17.95
CA PRO A 328 0.44 -16.91 -16.96
C PRO A 328 -0.49 -17.51 -15.88
N MET A 329 -0.99 -18.74 -16.07
CA MET A 329 -1.62 -19.56 -15.05
C MET A 329 -0.59 -20.39 -14.28
N GLU A 330 -1.00 -20.95 -13.14
CA GLU A 330 -0.12 -21.77 -12.32
C GLU A 330 0.19 -23.10 -13.00
N GLU A 331 1.45 -23.32 -13.36
CA GLU A 331 1.95 -24.60 -13.85
C GLU A 331 2.83 -25.25 -12.78
N LYS A 332 2.46 -26.45 -12.33
CA LYS A 332 3.21 -27.15 -11.28
C LYS A 332 4.50 -27.74 -11.85
N THR A 333 5.59 -27.59 -11.10
CA THR A 333 6.86 -28.25 -11.37
C THR A 333 7.35 -28.98 -10.13
N ASP A 334 8.17 -30.02 -10.32
CA ASP A 334 8.79 -30.75 -9.23
C ASP A 334 10.12 -30.11 -8.77
N LEU A 335 10.69 -29.23 -9.60
CA LEU A 335 12.03 -28.66 -9.45
C LEU A 335 12.05 -27.20 -9.94
N LEU A 336 12.63 -26.32 -9.11
CA LEU A 336 13.06 -24.99 -9.52
C LEU A 336 14.58 -24.88 -9.42
N ASN A 337 15.23 -24.45 -10.49
CA ASN A 337 16.68 -24.31 -10.60
C ASN A 337 17.12 -22.84 -10.48
N ALA A 338 18.38 -22.63 -10.12
CA ALA A 338 18.95 -21.29 -10.03
C ALA A 338 18.77 -20.50 -11.34
N GLY A 339 18.39 -19.23 -11.18
CA GLY A 339 18.01 -18.30 -12.24
C GLY A 339 16.51 -18.22 -12.49
N GLN A 340 15.71 -19.19 -12.01
CA GLN A 340 14.27 -19.23 -12.26
C GLN A 340 13.46 -18.47 -11.20
N VAL A 341 12.33 -17.92 -11.65
CA VAL A 341 11.32 -17.28 -10.79
C VAL A 341 10.08 -18.17 -10.77
N GLY A 342 9.55 -18.47 -9.59
CA GLY A 342 8.39 -19.34 -9.44
C GLY A 342 7.67 -19.14 -8.13
N PHE A 343 6.73 -20.03 -7.82
CA PHE A 343 5.99 -20.04 -6.56
C PHE A 343 6.24 -21.32 -5.77
N MET A 344 6.06 -21.21 -4.45
CA MET A 344 6.09 -22.31 -3.48
C MET A 344 4.90 -22.20 -2.53
N PHE A 345 4.40 -23.35 -2.08
CA PHE A 345 3.54 -23.41 -0.89
C PHE A 345 4.02 -24.51 0.07
N CYS A 346 4.00 -24.20 1.36
CA CYS A 346 4.54 -25.08 2.41
C CYS A 346 3.67 -25.09 3.69
N ASN A 347 2.35 -24.90 3.56
CA ASN A 347 1.37 -24.86 4.67
C ASN A 347 1.68 -23.80 5.75
N VAL A 348 2.27 -22.68 5.33
CA VAL A 348 2.45 -21.51 6.19
C VAL A 348 1.05 -20.95 6.52
N ARG A 349 0.74 -20.86 7.82
CA ARG A 349 -0.59 -20.45 8.32
C ARG A 349 -0.77 -18.93 8.43
N SER A 350 0.33 -18.17 8.48
CA SER A 350 0.31 -16.72 8.64
C SER A 350 1.38 -16.07 7.78
N ALA A 351 1.06 -14.96 7.10
CA ALA A 351 2.05 -14.15 6.38
C ALA A 351 3.21 -13.68 7.26
N SER A 352 2.98 -13.52 8.57
CA SER A 352 4.05 -13.16 9.53
C SER A 352 5.19 -14.18 9.58
N GLU A 353 4.94 -15.44 9.21
CA GLU A 353 5.95 -16.49 9.18
C GLU A 353 6.69 -16.61 7.83
N ALA A 354 6.12 -16.06 6.75
CA ALA A 354 6.71 -16.01 5.41
C ALA A 354 7.04 -14.56 5.06
N THR A 355 7.91 -13.95 5.86
CA THR A 355 8.26 -12.54 5.72
C THR A 355 8.96 -12.28 4.38
N LEU A 356 8.53 -11.25 3.66
CA LEU A 356 9.20 -10.81 2.43
C LEU A 356 10.67 -10.47 2.71
N GLY A 357 11.56 -10.87 1.80
CA GLY A 357 13.02 -10.75 1.98
C GLY A 357 13.66 -11.93 2.69
N SER A 358 12.89 -12.93 3.12
CA SER A 358 13.44 -14.16 3.69
C SER A 358 14.22 -14.96 2.64
N THR A 359 15.32 -15.56 3.08
CA THR A 359 16.06 -16.56 2.29
C THR A 359 15.53 -17.95 2.63
N VAL A 360 15.01 -18.62 1.61
CA VAL A 360 14.65 -20.04 1.66
C VAL A 360 15.90 -20.85 1.37
N HIS A 361 16.24 -21.78 2.26
CA HIS A 361 17.33 -22.73 2.07
C HIS A 361 17.01 -24.07 2.72
N ARG A 362 17.67 -25.15 2.26
CA ARG A 362 17.45 -26.47 2.85
C ARG A 362 17.99 -26.53 4.27
N CYS A 363 17.34 -27.32 5.12
CA CYS A 363 17.76 -27.52 6.51
C CYS A 363 19.18 -28.08 6.66
N LYS A 364 19.69 -28.76 5.64
CA LYS A 364 21.03 -29.38 5.62
C LYS A 364 22.12 -28.40 5.20
N ASP A 365 21.74 -27.29 4.56
CA ASP A 365 22.65 -26.37 3.93
C ASP A 365 22.95 -25.21 4.90
N ALA A 366 24.23 -25.00 5.18
CA ALA A 366 24.69 -23.82 5.90
C ALA A 366 24.92 -22.69 4.89
N VAL A 367 24.02 -21.70 4.88
CA VAL A 367 24.05 -20.60 3.92
C VAL A 367 24.09 -19.24 4.61
N THR A 368 24.74 -18.28 3.96
CA THR A 368 24.60 -16.88 4.31
C THR A 368 23.28 -16.36 3.74
N PRO A 369 22.37 -15.81 4.58
CA PRO A 369 21.13 -15.21 4.09
C PRO A 369 21.41 -14.13 3.05
N LEU A 370 20.57 -14.06 2.03
CA LEU A 370 20.58 -13.01 1.03
C LEU A 370 20.18 -11.68 1.69
N THR A 371 20.66 -10.57 1.14
CA THR A 371 20.31 -9.23 1.61
C THR A 371 18.81 -9.01 1.46
N ALA A 372 18.10 -8.76 2.55
CA ALA A 372 16.67 -8.48 2.49
C ALA A 372 16.38 -7.04 2.05
N PHE A 373 15.12 -6.83 1.71
CA PHE A 373 14.58 -5.52 1.39
C PHE A 373 14.53 -4.64 2.64
N PRO A 374 14.75 -3.32 2.51
CA PRO A 374 14.41 -2.40 3.58
C PRO A 374 12.91 -2.54 3.91
N PRO A 375 12.54 -2.53 5.20
CA PRO A 375 11.13 -2.62 5.57
C PRO A 375 10.37 -1.42 5.03
N ALA A 376 9.15 -1.68 4.57
CA ALA A 376 8.21 -0.63 4.20
C ALA A 376 7.89 0.25 5.41
N HIS A 377 8.23 1.53 5.35
CA HIS A 377 7.88 2.51 6.38
C HIS A 377 6.60 3.25 6.00
N PRO A 378 5.50 3.10 6.76
CA PRO A 378 4.29 3.85 6.49
C PRO A 378 4.48 5.34 6.75
N MET A 379 4.09 6.16 5.78
CA MET A 379 4.24 7.61 5.82
C MET A 379 2.93 8.32 6.19
N VAL A 380 1.79 7.74 5.81
CA VAL A 380 0.46 8.32 5.98
C VAL A 380 -0.34 7.45 6.94
N TYR A 381 -1.04 8.07 7.89
CA TYR A 381 -1.84 7.37 8.88
C TYR A 381 -3.28 7.87 8.90
N ALA A 382 -4.23 6.96 8.97
CA ALA A 382 -5.65 7.25 9.12
C ALA A 382 -6.30 6.27 10.10
N GLY A 383 -7.27 6.76 10.86
CA GLY A 383 -8.14 5.92 11.67
C GLY A 383 -9.28 5.36 10.81
N LEU A 384 -9.49 4.05 10.84
CA LEU A 384 -10.64 3.36 10.25
C LEU A 384 -11.54 2.86 11.37
N TYR A 385 -12.79 3.30 11.34
CA TYR A 385 -13.81 2.95 12.33
C TYR A 385 -15.00 2.26 11.64
N PRO A 386 -15.60 1.24 12.27
CA PRO A 386 -16.79 0.63 11.71
C PRO A 386 -17.97 1.59 11.82
N ILE A 387 -18.91 1.55 10.86
CA ILE A 387 -20.15 2.37 10.93
C ILE A 387 -20.98 1.94 12.15
N ASP A 388 -20.98 0.67 12.51
CA ASP A 388 -21.58 0.16 13.74
C ASP A 388 -20.54 -0.60 14.57
N GLN A 389 -20.51 -0.34 15.88
CA GLN A 389 -19.60 -1.01 16.81
C GLN A 389 -19.87 -2.52 16.89
N SER A 390 -21.07 -2.99 16.55
CA SER A 390 -21.36 -4.42 16.39
C SER A 390 -20.48 -5.09 15.33
N GLN A 391 -20.01 -4.33 14.33
CA GLN A 391 -19.18 -4.81 13.22
C GLN A 391 -17.68 -4.75 13.52
N PHE A 392 -17.25 -4.28 14.70
CA PHE A 392 -15.84 -4.15 15.05
C PHE A 392 -15.07 -5.48 14.87
N GLN A 393 -15.66 -6.60 15.29
CA GLN A 393 -15.05 -7.92 15.15
C GLN A 393 -14.95 -8.35 13.68
N ALA A 394 -15.97 -8.05 12.86
CA ALA A 394 -15.95 -8.35 11.44
C ALA A 394 -14.89 -7.51 10.70
N LEU A 395 -14.79 -6.22 11.04
CA LEU A 395 -13.76 -5.32 10.53
C LEU A 395 -12.36 -5.81 10.88
N ARG A 396 -12.13 -6.24 12.12
CA ARG A 396 -10.84 -6.81 12.53
C ARG A 396 -10.44 -8.01 11.69
N ILE A 397 -11.38 -8.96 11.50
CA ILE A 397 -11.13 -10.17 10.70
C ILE A 397 -10.86 -9.82 9.23
N ALA A 398 -11.57 -8.82 8.68
CA ALA A 398 -11.35 -8.34 7.32
C ALA A 398 -9.96 -7.70 7.16
N LEU A 399 -9.58 -6.82 8.10
CA LEU A 399 -8.25 -6.20 8.14
C LEU A 399 -7.14 -7.25 8.29
N ASP A 400 -7.25 -8.17 9.26
CA ASP A 400 -6.27 -9.23 9.45
C ASP A 400 -6.09 -10.07 8.17
N LYS A 401 -7.16 -10.33 7.42
CA LYS A 401 -7.08 -11.06 6.13
C LYS A 401 -6.44 -10.23 5.03
N LEU A 402 -6.73 -8.94 4.95
CA LEU A 402 -6.20 -8.06 3.92
C LEU A 402 -4.71 -7.76 4.14
N LEU A 403 -4.30 -7.55 5.41
CA LEU A 403 -2.91 -7.32 5.83
C LEU A 403 -1.98 -8.49 5.53
N ILE A 404 -2.50 -9.72 5.46
CA ILE A 404 -1.72 -10.89 5.03
C ILE A 404 -1.19 -10.71 3.59
N ASN A 405 -1.95 -10.03 2.74
CA ASN A 405 -1.57 -9.78 1.35
C ASN A 405 -0.84 -8.44 1.16
N ASP A 406 -0.88 -7.55 2.15
CA ASP A 406 -0.38 -6.18 2.07
C ASP A 406 0.56 -5.87 3.24
N SER A 407 1.84 -6.22 3.04
CA SER A 407 2.90 -6.00 4.03
C SER A 407 3.26 -4.52 4.24
N GLY A 408 2.76 -3.61 3.39
CA GLY A 408 3.02 -2.18 3.49
C GLY A 408 2.14 -1.45 4.52
N VAL A 409 1.14 -2.14 5.08
CA VAL A 409 0.18 -1.55 6.01
C VAL A 409 0.44 -2.00 7.45
N THR A 410 0.51 -1.04 8.37
CA THR A 410 0.59 -1.32 9.81
C THR A 410 -0.75 -1.07 10.49
N MET A 411 -1.12 -1.90 11.47
CA MET A 411 -2.38 -1.77 12.20
C MET A 411 -2.14 -1.66 13.71
N GLU A 412 -2.74 -0.65 14.33
CA GLU A 412 -2.79 -0.46 15.78
C GLU A 412 -4.25 -0.25 16.21
N THR A 413 -4.67 -0.81 17.35
CA THR A 413 -6.04 -0.57 17.87
C THR A 413 -6.11 0.83 18.46
N GLU A 414 -7.13 1.60 18.09
CA GLU A 414 -7.35 2.96 18.59
C GLU A 414 -8.76 3.10 19.15
N THR A 415 -8.95 3.92 20.18
CA THR A 415 -10.28 4.22 20.73
C THR A 415 -10.54 5.71 20.64
N SER A 416 -11.66 6.06 19.99
CA SER A 416 -12.17 7.42 19.89
C SER A 416 -13.39 7.56 20.79
N ALA A 417 -13.54 8.68 21.52
CA ALA A 417 -14.74 8.89 22.31
C ALA A 417 -15.98 9.11 21.44
N ALA A 418 -15.80 9.64 20.21
CA ALA A 418 -16.89 9.93 19.28
C ALA A 418 -17.25 8.74 18.38
N LEU A 419 -16.25 8.00 17.88
CA LEU A 419 -16.45 6.90 16.93
C LEU A 419 -16.43 5.51 17.57
N GLY A 420 -16.01 5.41 18.84
CA GLY A 420 -15.79 4.15 19.55
C GLY A 420 -14.44 3.51 19.20
N THR A 421 -14.35 2.20 19.35
CA THR A 421 -13.13 1.45 19.04
C THR A 421 -12.99 1.29 17.52
N GLY A 422 -11.77 1.45 17.02
CA GLY A 422 -11.40 1.28 15.63
C GLY A 422 -9.93 0.92 15.49
N PHE A 423 -9.38 1.14 14.30
CA PHE A 423 -8.00 0.79 13.96
C PHE A 423 -7.29 1.99 13.36
N ARG A 424 -6.12 2.31 13.90
CA ARG A 424 -5.19 3.24 13.28
C ARG A 424 -4.34 2.46 12.27
N LEU A 425 -4.51 2.78 11.00
CA LEU A 425 -3.74 2.18 9.92
C LEU A 425 -2.65 3.14 9.44
N GLY A 426 -1.48 2.59 9.16
CA GLY A 426 -0.38 3.28 8.47
C GLY A 426 -0.26 2.74 7.06
N PHE A 427 -0.16 3.64 6.08
CA PHE A 427 -0.05 3.38 4.66
C PHE A 427 1.21 4.02 4.08
N LEU A 428 1.65 3.51 2.94
CA LEU A 428 2.79 4.07 2.19
C LEU A 428 2.48 5.45 1.61
N GLY A 429 1.22 5.72 1.29
CA GLY A 429 0.75 7.01 0.79
C GLY A 429 -0.77 7.09 0.67
N LEU A 430 -1.26 8.15 0.03
CA LEU A 430 -2.70 8.43 -0.11
C LEU A 430 -3.41 7.45 -1.04
N LEU A 431 -2.84 7.18 -2.22
CA LEU A 431 -3.46 6.26 -3.17
C LEU A 431 -3.51 4.86 -2.56
N HIS A 432 -2.46 4.45 -1.86
CA HIS A 432 -2.44 3.18 -1.14
C HIS A 432 -3.59 3.12 -0.11
N MET A 433 -3.80 4.18 0.69
CA MET A 433 -4.93 4.24 1.63
C MET A 433 -6.29 4.11 0.91
N GLU A 434 -6.49 4.81 -0.20
CA GLU A 434 -7.74 4.75 -0.98
C GLU A 434 -8.00 3.37 -1.58
N VAL A 435 -6.97 2.78 -2.20
CA VAL A 435 -7.04 1.43 -2.78
C VAL A 435 -7.33 0.41 -1.69
N PHE A 436 -6.63 0.47 -0.56
CA PHE A 436 -6.86 -0.42 0.57
C PHE A 436 -8.29 -0.31 1.11
N SER A 437 -8.79 0.93 1.27
CA SER A 437 -10.16 1.18 1.74
C SER A 437 -11.21 0.67 0.76
N GLN A 438 -10.97 0.83 -0.55
CA GLN A 438 -11.85 0.32 -1.61
C GLN A 438 -11.86 -1.22 -1.63
N ARG A 439 -10.69 -1.87 -1.50
CA ARG A 439 -10.58 -3.33 -1.39
C ARG A 439 -11.32 -3.87 -0.17
N LEU A 440 -11.22 -3.19 0.97
CA LEU A 440 -11.95 -3.57 2.17
C LEU A 440 -13.47 -3.56 1.96
N ALA A 441 -13.98 -2.55 1.25
CA ALA A 441 -15.41 -2.45 0.91
C ALA A 441 -15.83 -3.51 -0.13
N GLN A 442 -15.05 -3.72 -1.18
CA GLN A 442 -15.39 -4.64 -2.29
C GLN A 442 -15.22 -6.12 -1.91
N GLU A 443 -14.10 -6.49 -1.28
CA GLU A 443 -13.76 -7.89 -0.99
C GLU A 443 -14.48 -8.42 0.26
N PHE A 444 -14.74 -7.57 1.25
CA PHE A 444 -15.30 -7.96 2.54
C PHE A 444 -16.65 -7.33 2.86
N GLY A 445 -17.21 -6.48 1.99
CA GLY A 445 -18.49 -5.82 2.20
C GLY A 445 -18.51 -4.94 3.45
N THR A 446 -17.34 -4.49 3.93
CA THR A 446 -17.22 -3.76 5.18
C THR A 446 -17.02 -2.27 4.89
N GLU A 447 -18.09 -1.49 4.99
CA GLU A 447 -18.00 -0.04 4.91
C GLU A 447 -17.41 0.52 6.21
N THR A 448 -16.42 1.41 6.07
CA THR A 448 -15.73 2.05 7.20
C THR A 448 -15.75 3.56 7.07
N ILE A 449 -15.60 4.23 8.21
CA ILE A 449 -15.37 5.67 8.29
C ILE A 449 -13.86 5.86 8.45
N ALA A 450 -13.22 6.43 7.43
CA ALA A 450 -11.83 6.85 7.48
C ALA A 450 -11.73 8.29 8.01
N THR A 451 -10.77 8.55 8.91
CA THR A 451 -10.43 9.93 9.33
C THR A 451 -9.59 10.61 8.26
N ALA A 452 -9.41 11.93 8.40
CA ALA A 452 -8.42 12.63 7.60
C ALA A 452 -7.02 11.98 7.77
N PRO A 453 -6.26 11.84 6.68
CA PRO A 453 -4.91 11.33 6.73
C PRO A 453 -4.00 12.30 7.50
N SER A 454 -3.00 11.76 8.19
CA SER A 454 -2.07 12.53 9.02
C SER A 454 -0.71 11.85 9.09
N VAL A 455 0.31 12.58 9.50
CA VAL A 455 1.70 12.10 9.56
C VAL A 455 2.17 11.89 11.00
N ARG A 456 3.27 11.14 11.17
CA ARG A 456 3.91 10.93 12.47
C ARG A 456 4.92 12.04 12.77
N TYR A 457 4.69 12.81 13.83
CA TYR A 457 5.62 13.79 14.34
C TYR A 457 6.56 13.17 15.38
N LYS A 458 7.81 13.61 15.42
CA LYS A 458 8.75 13.24 16.50
C LYS A 458 8.90 14.44 17.43
N MET A 459 8.82 14.22 18.73
CA MET A 459 8.99 15.30 19.72
C MET A 459 10.01 14.86 20.76
N LYS A 460 10.99 15.70 21.05
CA LYS A 460 11.90 15.51 22.18
C LYS A 460 11.28 16.15 23.41
N ILE A 461 11.15 15.39 24.48
CA ILE A 461 10.59 15.83 25.75
C ILE A 461 11.67 15.99 26.81
N PHE A 462 11.44 16.86 27.79
CA PHE A 462 12.35 17.04 28.91
C PHE A 462 11.68 16.74 30.27
N GLY A 463 12.52 16.41 31.26
CA GLY A 463 12.10 16.10 32.63
C GLY A 463 11.99 14.60 32.89
N GLU A 464 12.68 14.12 33.94
CA GLU A 464 12.76 12.69 34.27
C GLU A 464 11.39 12.02 34.48
N LYS A 465 10.42 12.74 35.04
CA LYS A 465 9.05 12.24 35.24
C LYS A 465 8.32 12.03 33.91
N SER A 466 8.48 12.97 32.98
CA SER A 466 7.88 12.89 31.65
C SER A 466 8.53 11.78 30.82
N ILE A 467 9.86 11.67 30.86
CA ILE A 467 10.60 10.59 30.18
C ILE A 467 10.15 9.21 30.68
N LYS A 468 9.97 9.03 32.00
CA LYS A 468 9.43 7.78 32.55
C LYS A 468 7.98 7.52 32.13
N LYS A 469 7.14 8.56 32.00
CA LYS A 469 5.74 8.43 31.59
C LYS A 469 5.59 7.99 30.13
N TYR A 470 6.42 8.56 29.25
CA TYR A 470 6.34 8.31 27.80
C TYR A 470 7.34 7.26 27.30
N GLY A 471 8.13 6.65 28.20
CA GLY A 471 9.02 5.54 27.89
C GLY A 471 10.30 5.91 27.14
N GLY A 472 10.59 7.20 26.95
CA GLY A 472 11.77 7.68 26.21
C GLY A 472 11.89 9.20 26.19
N ASP A 473 13.02 9.71 25.73
CA ASP A 473 13.26 11.16 25.52
C ASP A 473 12.67 11.67 24.20
N THR A 474 12.39 10.76 23.27
CA THR A 474 11.76 11.02 21.99
C THR A 474 10.45 10.26 21.91
N ILE A 475 9.37 10.98 21.65
CA ILE A 475 8.04 10.42 21.46
C ILE A 475 7.62 10.56 20.00
N VAL A 476 6.86 9.58 19.51
CA VAL A 476 6.23 9.63 18.20
C VAL A 476 4.76 9.90 18.40
N VAL A 477 4.27 10.99 17.83
CA VAL A 477 2.89 11.45 17.98
C VAL A 477 2.22 11.46 16.61
N SER A 478 1.19 10.65 16.45
CA SER A 478 0.34 10.62 15.25
C SER A 478 -1.02 11.29 15.46
N ASN A 479 -1.53 11.29 16.69
CA ASN A 479 -2.81 11.91 17.05
C ASN A 479 -2.57 13.21 17.85
N ALA A 480 -3.31 14.26 17.52
CA ALA A 480 -3.26 15.52 18.24
C ALA A 480 -3.63 15.37 19.72
N ALA A 481 -4.51 14.41 20.05
CA ALA A 481 -4.91 14.12 21.43
C ALA A 481 -3.70 13.70 22.30
N ASP A 482 -2.78 12.91 21.73
CA ASP A 482 -1.61 12.35 22.43
C ASP A 482 -0.44 13.31 22.57
N MET A 483 -0.50 14.47 21.88
CA MET A 483 0.52 15.50 21.97
C MET A 483 0.65 16.00 23.42
N PRO A 484 1.83 15.92 24.06
CA PRO A 484 2.03 16.41 25.42
C PRO A 484 1.83 17.92 25.53
N ASP A 485 1.67 18.39 26.75
CA ASP A 485 1.62 19.82 27.03
C ASP A 485 2.91 20.50 26.55
N GLY A 486 2.75 21.66 25.88
CA GLY A 486 3.87 22.38 25.25
C GLY A 486 4.99 22.76 26.22
N GLY A 487 4.72 22.85 27.52
CA GLY A 487 5.72 23.09 28.55
C GLY A 487 6.69 21.94 28.79
N ILE A 488 6.44 20.75 28.24
CA ILE A 488 7.28 19.54 28.39
C ILE A 488 8.14 19.29 27.13
N ILE A 489 7.79 19.94 26.01
CA ILE A 489 8.39 19.68 24.70
C ILE A 489 9.59 20.60 24.50
N LYS A 490 10.74 20.01 24.18
CA LYS A 490 11.99 20.73 23.89
C LYS A 490 12.12 21.07 22.42
N GLU A 491 11.96 20.07 21.55
CA GLU A 491 12.10 20.18 20.10
C GLU A 491 11.00 19.35 19.42
N MET A 492 10.47 19.84 18.31
CA MET A 492 9.50 19.14 17.48
C MET A 492 10.09 18.93 16.10
N PHE A 493 9.78 17.78 15.50
CA PHE A 493 10.25 17.38 14.20
C PHE A 493 9.08 16.89 13.36
N GLU A 494 9.03 17.33 12.11
CA GLU A 494 8.05 16.86 11.12
C GLU A 494 8.76 16.05 10.02
N PRO A 495 8.08 15.05 9.44
CA PRO A 495 8.62 14.32 8.31
C PRO A 495 8.62 15.21 7.07
N VAL A 496 9.73 15.17 6.33
CA VAL A 496 9.92 15.88 5.06
C VAL A 496 10.21 14.90 3.94
N VAL A 497 9.85 15.28 2.73
CA VAL A 497 10.07 14.52 1.50
C VAL A 497 10.84 15.34 0.49
N ASN A 498 11.65 14.66 -0.31
CA ASN A 498 12.30 15.24 -1.48
C ASN A 498 11.37 15.06 -2.68
N ALA A 499 10.65 16.12 -3.03
CA ALA A 499 9.72 16.18 -4.13
C ALA A 499 10.43 16.50 -5.45
N THR A 500 10.13 15.70 -6.47
CA THR A 500 10.51 15.94 -7.86
C THR A 500 9.27 16.32 -8.66
N ILE A 501 9.27 17.52 -9.24
CA ILE A 501 8.17 18.02 -10.08
C ILE A 501 8.72 18.25 -11.49
N ILE A 502 8.08 17.69 -12.49
CA ILE A 502 8.38 17.97 -13.90
C ILE A 502 7.22 18.73 -14.50
N THR A 503 7.49 19.87 -15.14
CA THR A 503 6.45 20.74 -15.67
C THR A 503 6.94 21.55 -16.87
N PRO A 504 6.04 21.97 -17.78
CA PRO A 504 6.39 22.94 -18.81
C PRO A 504 6.77 24.31 -18.23
N ASP A 505 7.66 25.03 -18.91
CA ASP A 505 8.21 26.33 -18.49
C ASP A 505 7.13 27.37 -18.19
N SER A 506 6.01 27.30 -18.91
CA SER A 506 4.86 28.20 -18.74
C SER A 506 4.21 28.12 -17.36
N TYR A 507 4.37 27.01 -16.63
CA TYR A 507 3.70 26.76 -15.35
C TYR A 507 4.63 26.88 -14.13
N ILE A 508 5.91 27.20 -14.33
CA ILE A 508 6.90 27.30 -13.24
C ILE A 508 6.42 28.30 -12.17
N GLY A 509 6.00 29.51 -12.56
CA GLY A 509 5.59 30.56 -11.61
C GLY A 509 4.49 30.11 -10.63
N PRO A 510 3.32 29.64 -11.12
CA PRO A 510 2.27 29.07 -10.28
C PRO A 510 2.73 27.92 -9.38
N ILE A 511 3.58 27.02 -9.89
CA ILE A 511 4.06 25.84 -9.15
C ILE A 511 5.04 26.22 -8.04
N VAL A 512 5.98 27.14 -8.31
CA VAL A 512 6.89 27.68 -7.29
C VAL A 512 6.09 28.36 -6.19
N LYS A 513 5.05 29.14 -6.54
CA LYS A 513 4.15 29.75 -5.57
C LYS A 513 3.47 28.70 -4.69
N LEU A 514 2.94 27.63 -5.28
CA LEU A 514 2.36 26.51 -4.52
C LEU A 514 3.38 25.88 -3.57
N CYS A 515 4.60 25.61 -4.04
CA CYS A 515 5.66 25.04 -3.20
C CYS A 515 5.99 25.96 -2.02
N CYS A 516 6.09 27.28 -2.24
CA CYS A 516 6.31 28.25 -1.17
C CYS A 516 5.15 28.32 -0.16
N GLU A 517 3.90 28.33 -0.62
CA GLU A 517 2.70 28.28 0.26
C GLU A 517 2.65 27.00 1.12
N ARG A 518 3.26 25.93 0.61
CA ARG A 518 3.42 24.63 1.26
C ARG A 518 4.74 24.48 2.04
N ARG A 519 5.43 25.60 2.28
CA ARG A 519 6.69 25.68 3.06
C ARG A 519 7.85 24.89 2.43
N GLY A 520 7.83 24.73 1.12
CA GLY A 520 8.88 24.06 0.36
C GLY A 520 10.16 24.86 0.30
N ARG A 521 11.29 24.18 0.41
CA ARG A 521 12.63 24.71 0.19
C ARG A 521 13.21 24.09 -1.07
N GLU A 522 13.82 24.90 -1.94
CA GLU A 522 14.52 24.37 -3.10
C GLU A 522 15.70 23.49 -2.66
N SER A 523 15.73 22.26 -3.18
CA SER A 523 16.78 21.29 -2.91
C SER A 523 17.97 21.51 -3.85
N SER A 524 17.68 21.85 -5.11
CA SER A 524 18.68 22.11 -6.15
C SER A 524 18.13 23.09 -7.18
N SER A 525 19.01 23.68 -7.97
CA SER A 525 18.62 24.55 -9.08
C SER A 525 17.74 23.79 -10.09
N PRO A 526 16.73 24.47 -10.69
CA PRO A 526 15.93 23.89 -11.76
C PRO A 526 16.81 23.30 -12.87
N THR A 527 16.51 22.06 -13.28
CA THR A 527 17.22 21.37 -14.37
C THR A 527 16.33 21.40 -15.61
N SER A 528 16.81 21.97 -16.71
CA SER A 528 16.10 21.94 -17.99
C SER A 528 16.21 20.53 -18.59
N ILE A 529 15.07 19.92 -18.88
CA ILE A 529 14.97 18.62 -19.56
C ILE A 529 15.11 18.82 -21.06
N ASP A 530 14.40 19.82 -21.56
CA ASP A 530 14.43 20.29 -22.93
C ASP A 530 14.10 21.79 -22.98
N SER A 531 13.95 22.33 -24.20
CA SER A 531 13.60 23.74 -24.43
C SER A 531 12.25 24.22 -23.88
N LYS A 532 11.40 23.32 -23.35
CA LYS A 532 10.03 23.61 -22.93
C LYS A 532 9.68 23.07 -21.54
N ARG A 533 10.51 22.20 -20.96
CA ARG A 533 10.25 21.50 -19.70
C ARG A 533 11.41 21.63 -18.73
N VAL A 534 11.03 21.76 -17.47
CA VAL A 534 11.95 21.89 -16.35
C VAL A 534 11.58 20.89 -15.25
N MET A 535 12.63 20.30 -14.66
CA MET A 535 12.58 19.50 -13.45
C MET A 535 12.94 20.40 -12.25
N LEU A 536 12.02 20.46 -11.28
CA LEU A 536 12.16 21.17 -10.02
C LEU A 536 12.31 20.16 -8.88
N ARG A 537 13.22 20.42 -7.94
CA ARG A 537 13.39 19.59 -6.74
C ARG A 537 13.20 20.42 -5.48
N TYR A 538 12.25 20.02 -4.64
CA TYR A 538 11.90 20.71 -3.39
C TYR A 538 11.92 19.75 -2.21
N ILE A 539 12.36 20.24 -1.06
CA ILE A 539 12.11 19.58 0.22
C ILE A 539 10.80 20.14 0.76
N LEU A 540 9.79 19.27 0.89
CA LEU A 540 8.44 19.64 1.34
C LEU A 540 8.07 18.87 2.60
N PRO A 541 7.40 19.50 3.58
CA PRO A 541 6.79 18.79 4.70
C PRO A 541 5.73 17.81 4.21
N LEU A 542 5.81 16.55 4.64
CA LEU A 542 4.90 15.50 4.19
C LEU A 542 3.44 15.83 4.49
N ASN A 543 3.15 16.46 5.63
CA ASN A 543 1.78 16.88 5.98
C ASN A 543 1.17 17.87 4.97
N GLU A 544 1.99 18.68 4.30
CA GLU A 544 1.55 19.62 3.27
C GLU A 544 1.36 18.94 1.92
N VAL A 545 2.12 17.87 1.64
CA VAL A 545 1.99 17.05 0.43
C VAL A 545 0.73 16.17 0.49
N VAL A 546 0.48 15.56 1.64
CA VAL A 546 -0.69 14.68 1.87
C VAL A 546 -2.02 15.46 1.82
N MET A 547 -1.99 16.78 1.95
CA MET A 547 -3.19 17.63 1.97
C MET A 547 -3.40 18.37 0.65
N ASP A 548 -4.10 17.72 -0.29
CA ASP A 548 -4.57 18.28 -1.59
C ASP A 548 -3.46 18.82 -2.51
N PHE A 549 -2.18 18.47 -2.26
CA PHE A 549 -1.07 18.98 -3.05
C PHE A 549 -1.13 18.52 -4.51
N HIS A 550 -1.32 17.22 -4.73
CA HIS A 550 -1.36 16.63 -6.06
C HIS A 550 -2.52 17.19 -6.89
N ASP A 551 -3.72 17.29 -6.31
CA ASP A 551 -4.90 17.85 -6.96
C ASP A 551 -4.69 19.32 -7.34
N THR A 552 -4.11 20.10 -6.44
CA THR A 552 -3.79 21.52 -6.67
C THR A 552 -2.74 21.67 -7.77
N LEU A 553 -1.69 20.84 -7.75
CA LEU A 553 -0.63 20.85 -8.75
C LEU A 553 -1.18 20.55 -10.14
N LYS A 554 -1.97 19.46 -10.27
CA LYS A 554 -2.64 19.08 -11.53
C LYS A 554 -3.56 20.20 -12.02
N SER A 555 -4.32 20.84 -11.14
CA SER A 555 -5.19 21.96 -11.50
C SER A 555 -4.41 23.17 -12.04
N LEU A 556 -3.35 23.58 -11.36
CA LEU A 556 -2.51 24.72 -11.77
C LEU A 556 -1.78 24.47 -13.08
N SER A 557 -1.39 23.23 -13.36
CA SER A 557 -0.65 22.85 -14.56
C SER A 557 -1.55 22.36 -15.70
N SER A 558 -2.88 22.44 -15.59
CA SER A 558 -3.80 21.82 -16.55
C SER A 558 -3.54 20.31 -16.79
N GLY A 559 -3.00 19.62 -15.78
CA GLY A 559 -2.65 18.21 -15.84
C GLY A 559 -1.23 17.89 -16.35
N TYR A 560 -0.49 18.87 -16.89
CA TYR A 560 0.84 18.66 -17.50
C TYR A 560 1.99 18.45 -16.51
N ALA A 561 1.82 18.81 -15.23
CA ALA A 561 2.85 18.57 -14.22
C ALA A 561 2.75 17.15 -13.68
N SER A 562 3.90 16.48 -13.58
CA SER A 562 4.04 15.23 -12.84
C SER A 562 4.79 15.46 -11.54
N PHE A 563 4.49 14.62 -10.56
CA PHE A 563 4.99 14.71 -9.19
C PHE A 563 5.40 13.34 -8.70
N ASP A 564 6.57 13.29 -8.10
CA ASP A 564 7.11 12.14 -7.38
C ASP A 564 7.79 12.63 -6.10
N TYR A 565 7.92 11.78 -5.09
CA TYR A 565 8.59 12.15 -3.85
C TYR A 565 9.24 10.96 -3.16
N GLU A 566 10.36 11.23 -2.48
CA GLU A 566 11.12 10.25 -1.72
C GLU A 566 11.26 10.68 -0.26
N GLU A 567 11.44 9.74 0.66
CA GLU A 567 11.68 10.06 2.08
C GLU A 567 12.95 10.90 2.24
N HIS A 568 12.85 12.04 2.94
CA HIS A 568 13.99 12.89 3.28
C HIS A 568 14.23 12.99 4.79
N GLY A 569 13.58 12.13 5.57
CA GLY A 569 13.72 12.06 7.02
C GLY A 569 12.90 13.10 7.78
N TYR A 570 13.46 13.62 8.88
CA TYR A 570 12.78 14.52 9.81
C TYR A 570 13.54 15.83 9.97
N GLU A 571 12.83 16.96 9.84
CA GLU A 571 13.39 18.29 10.06
C GLU A 571 12.76 18.98 11.29
N PRO A 572 13.54 19.80 12.03
CA PRO A 572 13.04 20.54 13.18
C PRO A 572 12.04 21.61 12.75
N THR A 573 10.93 21.74 13.47
CA THR A 573 9.83 22.63 13.11
C THR A 573 9.08 23.18 14.33
N MET A 574 8.21 24.17 14.11
CA MET A 574 7.36 24.75 15.16
C MET A 574 5.90 24.37 14.93
N LEU A 575 5.41 23.45 15.75
CA LEU A 575 4.03 22.97 15.69
C LEU A 575 3.20 23.49 16.88
N SER A 576 1.92 23.65 16.62
CA SER A 576 0.90 23.98 17.61
C SER A 576 -0.27 23.02 17.50
N LYS A 577 -0.78 22.61 18.66
CA LYS A 577 -2.07 21.95 18.79
C LYS A 577 -3.18 22.99 18.73
N VAL A 578 -4.09 22.84 17.78
CA VAL A 578 -5.33 23.62 17.70
C VAL A 578 -6.46 22.75 18.22
N ASP A 579 -6.98 23.12 19.38
CA ASP A 579 -8.13 22.48 20.01
C ASP A 579 -9.43 23.15 19.56
N ILE A 580 -10.51 22.38 19.47
CA ILE A 580 -11.86 22.92 19.26
C ILE A 580 -12.63 22.88 20.57
N LEU A 581 -13.20 24.01 20.96
CA LEU A 581 -14.07 24.14 22.12
C LEU A 581 -15.52 24.31 21.66
N LEU A 582 -16.44 23.51 22.20
CA LEU A 582 -17.88 23.70 22.06
C LEU A 582 -18.42 24.22 23.40
N ASN A 583 -18.94 25.45 23.41
CA ASN A 583 -19.39 26.13 24.62
C ASN A 583 -18.33 26.16 25.75
N GLY A 584 -17.04 26.14 25.39
CA GLY A 584 -15.92 26.14 26.33
C GLY A 584 -15.44 24.74 26.74
N ILE A 585 -16.12 23.67 26.30
CA ILE A 585 -15.70 22.29 26.55
C ILE A 585 -14.81 21.83 25.38
N PRO A 586 -13.56 21.40 25.63
CA PRO A 586 -12.68 20.89 24.59
C PRO A 586 -13.20 19.56 24.04
N VAL A 587 -13.24 19.46 22.72
CA VAL A 587 -13.54 18.24 21.97
C VAL A 587 -12.23 17.75 21.37
N GLN A 588 -11.57 16.81 22.06
CA GLN A 588 -10.21 16.40 21.73
C GLN A 588 -10.12 15.76 20.33
N GLU A 589 -11.18 15.11 19.87
CA GLU A 589 -11.27 14.41 18.58
C GLU A 589 -11.22 15.34 17.37
N LEU A 590 -11.51 16.63 17.57
CA LEU A 590 -11.44 17.66 16.53
C LEU A 590 -10.11 18.44 16.58
N SER A 591 -9.21 18.06 17.47
CA SER A 591 -7.92 18.75 17.61
C SER A 591 -7.01 18.37 16.45
N VAL A 592 -6.25 19.33 15.96
CA VAL A 592 -5.31 19.14 14.85
C VAL A 592 -3.92 19.68 15.22
N ILE A 593 -2.88 19.03 14.69
CA ILE A 593 -1.51 19.52 14.77
C ILE A 593 -1.24 20.31 13.49
N VAL A 594 -0.84 21.57 13.64
CA VAL A 594 -0.55 22.47 12.52
C VAL A 594 0.74 23.23 12.77
N HIS A 595 1.37 23.68 11.69
CA HIS A 595 2.49 24.60 11.77
C HIS A 595 2.05 25.98 12.28
N ASP A 596 2.89 26.64 13.08
CA ASP A 596 2.57 27.93 13.73
C ASP A 596 2.11 29.01 12.74
N SER A 597 2.64 29.02 11.51
CA SER A 597 2.24 29.97 10.47
C SER A 597 0.79 29.83 10.01
N LYS A 598 0.20 28.62 10.09
CA LYS A 598 -1.15 28.31 9.58
C LYS A 598 -2.22 28.20 10.65
N VAL A 599 -1.87 28.35 11.93
CA VAL A 599 -2.80 28.23 13.08
C VAL A 599 -4.06 29.10 12.91
N ARG A 600 -3.91 30.35 12.45
CA ARG A 600 -5.05 31.27 12.30
C ARG A 600 -5.99 30.89 11.17
N GLU A 601 -5.42 30.54 10.03
CA GLU A 601 -6.17 30.16 8.83
C GLU A 601 -6.94 28.87 9.09
N GLU A 602 -6.23 27.83 9.56
CA GLU A 602 -6.82 26.52 9.81
C GLU A 602 -7.83 26.55 10.94
N GLY A 603 -7.51 27.26 12.02
CA GLY A 603 -8.43 27.45 13.15
C GLY A 603 -9.71 28.19 12.77
N ARG A 604 -9.68 29.05 11.74
CA ARG A 604 -10.88 29.71 11.21
C ARG A 604 -11.66 28.78 10.29
N ARG A 605 -10.98 28.08 9.38
CA ARG A 605 -11.56 27.10 8.46
C ARG A 605 -12.36 26.02 9.19
N LEU A 606 -11.79 25.45 10.25
CA LEU A 606 -12.45 24.44 11.08
C LEU A 606 -13.70 24.98 11.77
N VAL A 607 -13.63 26.19 12.33
CA VAL A 607 -14.78 26.83 13.00
C VAL A 607 -15.91 27.13 12.03
N GLU A 608 -15.61 27.62 10.83
CA GLU A 608 -16.60 27.89 9.77
C GLU A 608 -17.28 26.57 9.32
N LYS A 609 -16.49 25.54 9.00
CA LYS A 609 -17.01 24.21 8.61
C LYS A 609 -17.89 23.59 9.72
N LEU A 610 -17.46 23.67 10.97
CA LEU A 610 -18.24 23.17 12.12
C LEU A 610 -19.56 23.93 12.31
N CYS A 611 -19.58 25.26 12.10
CA CYS A 611 -20.79 26.05 12.21
C CYS A 611 -21.84 25.69 11.15
N GLU A 612 -21.42 25.16 10.00
CA GLU A 612 -22.30 24.69 8.94
C GLU A 612 -22.85 23.29 9.20
N ILE A 613 -22.02 22.38 9.71
CA ILE A 613 -22.39 20.96 9.88
C ILE A 613 -23.16 20.70 11.18
N ILE A 614 -22.83 21.42 12.27
CA ILE A 614 -23.48 21.22 13.57
C ILE A 614 -24.94 21.70 13.48
N PRO A 615 -25.93 20.85 13.79
CA PRO A 615 -27.33 21.24 13.76
C PRO A 615 -27.63 22.34 14.78
N ARG A 616 -28.61 23.19 14.46
CA ARG A 616 -29.06 24.23 15.39
C ARG A 616 -29.76 23.58 16.58
N GLU A 617 -29.60 24.19 17.75
CA GLU A 617 -30.25 23.77 18.99
C GLU A 617 -31.16 24.86 19.55
N GLN A 618 -31.91 24.58 20.62
CA GLN A 618 -32.76 25.60 21.28
C GLN A 618 -31.93 26.72 21.96
N PHE A 619 -30.64 26.46 22.22
CA PHE A 619 -29.68 27.39 22.82
C PHE A 619 -28.53 27.71 21.85
N PRO A 620 -27.87 28.87 21.97
CA PRO A 620 -26.76 29.23 21.10
C PRO A 620 -25.55 28.32 21.39
N ILE A 621 -24.92 27.80 20.34
CA ILE A 621 -23.68 27.02 20.44
C ILE A 621 -22.53 27.91 19.99
N ALA A 622 -21.57 28.15 20.87
CA ALA A 622 -20.31 28.81 20.53
C ALA A 622 -19.29 27.74 20.12
N VAL A 623 -18.78 27.85 18.90
CA VAL A 623 -17.69 27.03 18.37
C VAL A 623 -16.44 27.90 18.39
N GLN A 624 -15.38 27.45 19.04
CA GLN A 624 -14.15 28.22 19.20
C GLN A 624 -12.94 27.35 18.85
N SER A 625 -11.95 27.90 18.17
CA SER A 625 -10.62 27.29 18.07
C SER A 625 -9.71 27.91 19.13
N TYR A 626 -8.90 27.07 19.77
CA TYR A 626 -8.10 27.42 20.93
C TYR A 626 -6.70 26.85 20.80
N THR A 627 -5.70 27.68 21.09
CA THR A 627 -4.28 27.30 21.05
C THR A 627 -3.51 28.10 22.10
N ARG A 628 -2.63 27.44 22.86
CA ARG A 628 -1.70 28.08 23.82
C ARG A 628 -2.37 29.13 24.74
N GLY A 629 -3.54 28.83 25.30
CA GLY A 629 -4.21 29.77 26.21
C GLY A 629 -5.10 30.83 25.55
N LYS A 630 -5.17 30.88 24.21
CA LYS A 630 -5.86 31.94 23.47
C LYS A 630 -6.89 31.36 22.49
N ILE A 631 -8.02 32.06 22.37
CA ILE A 631 -9.03 31.77 21.34
C ILE A 631 -8.54 32.40 20.02
N ILE A 632 -8.40 31.57 18.98
CA ILE A 632 -7.90 31.96 17.66
C ILE A 632 -9.04 32.43 16.77
N ALA A 633 -10.12 31.63 16.68
CA ALA A 633 -11.33 31.97 15.96
C ALA A 633 -12.58 31.58 16.77
N ARG A 634 -13.70 32.24 16.47
CA ARG A 634 -14.99 31.97 17.11
C ARG A 634 -16.14 32.13 16.12
N GLY A 635 -17.01 31.13 16.08
CA GLY A 635 -18.29 31.12 15.38
C GLY A 635 -19.43 30.88 16.38
N ASN A 636 -20.63 31.38 16.08
CA ASN A 636 -21.81 31.13 16.91
C ASN A 636 -22.96 30.61 16.04
N ILE A 637 -23.46 29.42 16.38
CA ILE A 637 -24.63 28.82 15.75
C ILE A 637 -25.88 29.42 16.38
N LYS A 638 -26.76 29.98 15.54
CA LYS A 638 -27.98 30.64 16.01
C LYS A 638 -28.96 29.61 16.57
N PRO A 639 -29.58 29.88 17.74
CA PRO A 639 -30.56 28.98 18.31
C PRO A 639 -31.88 29.02 17.54
N TYR A 640 -32.63 27.92 17.60
CA TYR A 640 -34.05 27.94 17.25
C TYR A 640 -34.78 28.97 18.09
N ARG A 641 -35.66 29.74 17.45
CA ARG A 641 -36.43 30.79 18.11
C ARG A 641 -37.89 30.64 17.73
N LYS A 642 -38.72 30.26 18.70
CA LYS A 642 -40.16 30.40 18.59
C LYS A 642 -40.53 31.88 18.66
N ASP A 643 -41.40 32.33 17.76
CA ASP A 643 -42.02 33.64 17.89
C ASP A 643 -43.03 33.61 19.06
N VAL A 644 -42.57 34.02 20.24
CA VAL A 644 -43.39 34.12 21.44
C VAL A 644 -44.33 35.33 21.41
N THR A 645 -44.17 36.22 20.42
CA THR A 645 -44.95 37.45 20.26
C THR A 645 -46.10 37.33 19.25
N ALA A 646 -46.13 36.25 18.46
CA ALA A 646 -47.13 36.04 17.39
C ALA A 646 -48.60 36.11 17.84
N LYS A 647 -48.93 35.81 19.10
CA LYS A 647 -50.30 35.86 19.65
C LYS A 647 -50.63 37.17 20.39
N LEU A 648 -49.74 38.17 20.35
CA LEU A 648 -49.98 39.49 20.96
C LEU A 648 -50.64 40.41 19.92
N TYR A 649 -51.91 40.75 20.14
CA TYR A 649 -52.69 41.62 19.25
C TYR A 649 -52.74 43.09 19.72
N GLY A 650 -51.70 43.58 20.43
CA GLY A 650 -51.69 44.94 20.96
C GLY A 650 -50.31 45.50 21.29
N GLY A 651 -50.22 46.83 21.46
CA GLY A 651 -48.97 47.60 21.64
C GLY A 651 -48.36 47.55 23.06
N ASP A 652 -48.81 46.66 23.94
CA ASP A 652 -48.29 46.57 25.31
C ASP A 652 -46.87 46.00 25.35
N VAL A 653 -45.91 46.92 25.45
CA VAL A 653 -44.47 46.66 25.51
C VAL A 653 -44.10 45.80 26.73
N THR A 654 -44.84 45.89 27.84
CA THR A 654 -44.52 45.17 29.08
C THR A 654 -44.75 43.66 28.92
N ARG A 655 -45.87 43.27 28.31
CA ARG A 655 -46.19 41.86 28.03
C ARG A 655 -45.23 41.23 27.03
N ARG A 656 -44.83 42.00 26.01
CA ARG A 656 -43.78 41.62 25.05
C ARG A 656 -42.43 41.38 25.74
N ARG A 657 -41.99 42.31 26.60
CA ARG A 657 -40.72 42.18 27.36
C ARG A 657 -40.74 40.95 28.28
N LYS A 658 -41.86 40.68 28.97
CA LYS A 658 -41.99 39.52 29.88
C LYS A 658 -41.82 38.19 29.15
N LEU A 659 -42.43 38.04 27.97
CA LEU A 659 -42.31 36.81 27.17
C LEU A 659 -40.91 36.61 26.59
N LEU A 660 -40.26 37.70 26.15
CA LEU A 660 -38.87 37.65 25.68
C LEU A 660 -37.88 37.34 26.81
N ALA A 661 -38.08 37.90 28.00
CA ALA A 661 -37.27 37.60 29.18
C ALA A 661 -37.37 36.12 29.57
N ARG A 662 -38.59 35.57 29.62
CA ARG A 662 -38.82 34.15 29.91
C ARG A 662 -38.19 33.23 28.86
N GLN A 663 -38.23 33.61 27.58
CA GLN A 663 -37.55 32.87 26.51
C GLN A 663 -36.03 32.94 26.66
N LYS A 664 -35.46 34.08 27.03
CA LYS A 664 -34.02 34.26 27.25
C LYS A 664 -33.52 33.40 28.42
N GLU A 665 -34.19 33.48 29.57
CA GLU A 665 -33.86 32.72 30.77
C GLU A 665 -33.97 31.20 30.54
N GLY A 666 -35.03 30.77 29.84
CA GLY A 666 -35.18 29.36 29.46
C GLY A 666 -34.03 28.85 28.61
N LYS A 667 -33.53 29.66 27.66
CA LYS A 667 -32.37 29.30 26.82
C LYS A 667 -31.05 29.28 27.61
N GLU A 668 -30.85 30.20 28.54
CA GLU A 668 -29.67 30.21 29.42
C GLU A 668 -29.65 28.99 30.33
N ARG A 669 -30.81 28.60 30.88
CA ARG A 669 -30.95 27.38 31.69
C ARG A 669 -30.65 26.12 30.87
N LEU A 670 -31.17 26.04 29.64
CA LEU A 670 -30.86 24.92 28.73
C LEU A 670 -29.36 24.85 28.42
N LYS A 671 -28.69 26.00 28.23
CA LYS A 671 -27.25 26.04 27.96
C LYS A 671 -26.41 25.51 29.11
N MET A 672 -26.77 25.78 30.37
CA MET A 672 -26.00 25.35 31.54
C MET A 672 -26.10 23.84 31.80
N VAL A 673 -27.23 23.23 31.45
CA VAL A 673 -27.50 21.80 31.71
C VAL A 673 -27.13 20.93 30.50
N ALA A 674 -27.08 21.51 29.29
CA ALA A 674 -26.77 20.78 28.08
C ALA A 674 -25.28 20.47 27.97
N ASN A 675 -24.94 19.19 28.11
CA ASN A 675 -23.68 18.66 27.60
C ASN A 675 -23.85 18.46 26.09
N ILE A 676 -23.12 19.21 25.27
CA ILE A 676 -23.21 19.07 23.81
C ILE A 676 -22.42 17.82 23.42
N GLY A 677 -23.11 16.68 23.33
CA GLY A 677 -22.60 15.53 22.60
C GLY A 677 -22.70 15.84 21.11
N LEU A 678 -21.57 15.83 20.40
CA LEU A 678 -21.56 15.89 18.95
C LEU A 678 -22.25 14.62 18.41
N PRO A 679 -23.33 14.74 17.62
CA PRO A 679 -23.94 13.58 17.00
C PRO A 679 -22.91 12.85 16.13
N ARG A 680 -22.91 11.52 16.17
CA ARG A 680 -21.99 10.70 15.38
C ARG A 680 -22.07 11.05 13.89
N ASP A 681 -23.27 11.31 13.36
CA ASP A 681 -23.48 11.74 11.97
C ASP A 681 -22.81 13.07 11.64
N THR A 682 -22.79 14.01 12.58
CA THR A 682 -22.10 15.31 12.41
C THR A 682 -20.59 15.10 12.34
N PHE A 683 -20.05 14.18 13.14
CA PHE A 683 -18.64 13.81 13.09
C PHE A 683 -18.27 13.10 11.78
N ILE A 684 -19.12 12.17 11.32
CA ILE A 684 -18.96 11.48 10.03
C ILE A 684 -18.99 12.48 8.88
N LYS A 685 -19.92 13.45 8.88
CA LYS A 685 -19.98 14.51 7.85
C LYS A 685 -18.77 15.44 7.86
N LEU A 686 -18.09 15.59 8.99
CA LEU A 686 -16.89 16.40 9.07
C LEU A 686 -15.66 15.71 8.49
N LEU A 687 -15.59 14.38 8.69
CA LEU A 687 -14.53 13.51 8.19
C LEU A 687 -14.71 13.09 6.74
N LYS A 688 -15.96 12.91 6.27
CA LYS A 688 -16.24 12.75 4.83
C LYS A 688 -15.95 14.08 4.13
N LYS A 689 -15.11 14.03 3.11
CA LYS A 689 -14.82 15.18 2.22
C LYS A 689 -16.11 15.66 1.56
#